data_AF-D6XTE4-F1
#
_entry.id   AF-D6XTE4-F1
#
_cell.length_a   1.000
_cell.length_b   1.000
_cell.length_c   1.000
_cell.angle_alpha   90.00
_cell.angle_beta   90.00
_cell.angle_gamma   90.00
#
_symmetry.space_group_name_H-M   'P 1'
#
loop_
_entity.id
_entity.type
_entity.pdbx_description
1 polymer ?
#
loop_
_entity_poly.entity_id
_entity_poly.type
_entity_poly.pdbx_seq_one_letter_code
_entity_poly.pdbx_strand_id
1 'polypeptide(L)'
;MTEDYVTKASLKVDRQFAEWLEHLLKRADLDPESFWEEAALFLNRHHATNDGLLRERNDFQLMHDQLSSNETDNLDEYRSFLASSGYLEEKRDRVTVQTNNLDDEICRQAGPQLVVPVNNERYALNAANARWGSLYDSLYGTDVIPETEGRDKGSSYNPKRGDAVIAYSKGLLDEWVPLEGASHKEVEGYRINDGVLEGRVNDRWLSLKEKDQFVGYSGDDEKPASILLVHHRMHIDLLFDEEHPIGKTDPAGMKDIELEGATTVIADFEDSVAAVDAEDKRDVYQKWHELIEGSLTAEFQKLEKRIIRRLNEDRPYKDKQGNPFQMKGRSLLLVRNVGHLMRTDLIRFEDGSEAYEGMIDGLVTALIGKLDIEGKGKVQNSLSGSIYIVKPKMHGSKEAAFTNALFTDIEDLLKLERHTIKVGVMDEERRTSLNLTNCIEEVKDRIFFINTGFLDRTGDEIHTSFKLGPMIRKGDMKHSAWLTGYERSNVLNGLKTKLHEQGQIGKGMWAMPDEMKQMVDQKIGHLHAGGNTAWVPSPTAAVLHAIHYHQADIDSIQASLLESLEEQTNEMLTIPIEKKPAWTEDEIREELENNAQGILGYVVRWVEHGVGCSKVPDIHGTGLMEDRATLRISSQHMANWLYHGIVTEEQIKNVMKKMAKLVDRQNEADPDYKPMNGRYEESEAFQAALELVLKGQDQPSGYTEPILHRRRKQYKQKQSQGVKM
;
A
#
# COMPACT_ATOMS: atom_id res chain seq x y z
N MET A 1 18.63 -36.06 1.40
CA MET A 1 18.89 -34.70 0.93
C MET A 1 18.73 -34.74 -0.57
N THR A 2 17.49 -34.60 -1.03
CA THR A 2 17.16 -34.39 -2.45
C THR A 2 17.91 -33.14 -2.91
N GLU A 3 18.49 -33.15 -4.11
CA GLU A 3 19.14 -31.95 -4.64
C GLU A 3 18.09 -30.82 -4.79
N ASP A 4 18.22 -29.79 -3.95
CA ASP A 4 17.26 -28.67 -3.82
C ASP A 4 17.16 -27.82 -5.10
N TYR A 5 18.11 -27.97 -6.04
CA TYR A 5 18.16 -27.24 -7.30
C TYR A 5 18.11 -28.17 -8.52
N VAL A 6 17.55 -27.68 -9.63
CA VAL A 6 17.59 -28.28 -10.96
C VAL A 6 18.26 -27.32 -11.95
N THR A 7 18.94 -27.86 -12.96
CA THR A 7 19.50 -27.03 -14.03
C THR A 7 18.45 -26.75 -15.09
N LYS A 8 18.27 -25.47 -15.43
CA LYS A 8 17.40 -24.98 -16.50
C LYS A 8 18.21 -24.01 -17.35
N ALA A 9 18.49 -24.39 -18.60
CA ALA A 9 19.50 -23.73 -19.43
C ALA A 9 20.82 -23.53 -18.63
N SER A 10 21.33 -22.29 -18.53
CA SER A 10 22.53 -21.94 -17.75
C SER A 10 22.22 -21.53 -16.29
N LEU A 11 21.03 -21.83 -15.76
CA LEU A 11 20.61 -21.44 -14.41
C LEU A 11 20.50 -22.65 -13.49
N LYS A 12 20.72 -22.43 -12.19
CA LYS A 12 20.37 -23.34 -11.10
C LYS A 12 19.10 -22.80 -10.43
N VAL A 13 17.99 -23.50 -10.58
CA VAL A 13 16.66 -23.06 -10.13
C VAL A 13 16.20 -23.97 -9.00
N ASP A 14 15.62 -23.41 -7.94
CA ASP A 14 14.96 -24.19 -6.88
C ASP A 14 13.97 -25.19 -7.51
N ARG A 15 14.06 -26.46 -7.12
CA ARG A 15 13.33 -27.54 -7.79
C ARG A 15 11.81 -27.36 -7.72
N GLN A 16 11.29 -27.02 -6.55
CA GLN A 16 9.85 -26.87 -6.36
C GLN A 16 9.32 -25.65 -7.12
N PHE A 17 10.10 -24.57 -7.16
CA PHE A 17 9.75 -23.38 -7.92
C PHE A 17 9.76 -23.66 -9.42
N ALA A 18 10.76 -24.38 -9.93
CA ALA A 18 10.82 -24.78 -11.33
C ALA A 18 9.60 -25.63 -11.72
N GLU A 19 9.28 -26.67 -10.95
CA GLU A 19 8.13 -27.54 -11.20
C GLU A 19 6.80 -26.77 -11.18
N TRP A 20 6.63 -25.87 -10.20
CA TRP A 20 5.46 -25.00 -10.09
C TRP A 20 5.34 -24.03 -11.27
N LEU A 21 6.42 -23.34 -11.62
CA LEU A 21 6.42 -22.36 -12.71
C LEU A 21 6.14 -23.03 -14.05
N GLU A 22 6.71 -24.20 -14.32
CA GLU A 22 6.46 -24.96 -15.55
C GLU A 22 5.01 -25.39 -15.72
N HIS A 23 4.30 -25.66 -14.63
CA HIS A 23 2.86 -25.89 -14.67
C HIS A 23 2.11 -24.62 -15.12
N LEU A 24 2.48 -23.44 -14.62
CA LEU A 24 1.90 -22.17 -15.06
C LEU A 24 2.24 -21.82 -16.50
N LEU A 25 3.48 -22.08 -16.94
CA LEU A 25 3.90 -21.86 -18.33
C LEU A 25 3.05 -22.68 -19.30
N LYS A 26 2.83 -23.96 -19.00
CA LYS A 26 1.94 -24.83 -19.80
C LYS A 26 0.52 -24.29 -19.83
N ARG A 27 0.00 -23.80 -18.71
CA ARG A 27 -1.32 -23.15 -18.67
C ARG A 27 -1.37 -21.85 -19.47
N ALA A 28 -0.25 -21.13 -19.57
CA ALA A 28 -0.11 -19.93 -20.39
C ALA A 28 0.20 -20.22 -21.87
N ASP A 29 0.14 -21.49 -22.28
CA ASP A 29 0.50 -21.95 -23.64
C ASP A 29 1.94 -21.58 -24.05
N LEU A 30 2.85 -21.56 -23.07
CA LEU A 30 4.28 -21.32 -23.27
C LEU A 30 5.07 -22.63 -23.11
N ASP A 31 6.05 -22.83 -23.99
CA ASP A 31 6.95 -23.97 -23.92
C ASP A 31 7.99 -23.76 -22.81
N PRO A 32 8.07 -24.66 -21.79
CA PRO A 32 9.01 -24.51 -20.69
C PRO A 32 10.49 -24.46 -21.08
N GLU A 33 10.91 -25.26 -22.07
CA GLU A 33 12.32 -25.34 -22.46
C GLU A 33 12.78 -24.01 -23.08
N SER A 34 12.03 -23.53 -24.06
CA SER A 34 12.26 -22.22 -24.71
C SER A 34 12.19 -21.06 -23.70
N PHE A 35 11.21 -21.09 -22.79
CA PHE A 35 11.09 -20.08 -21.73
C PHE A 35 12.35 -20.00 -20.87
N TRP A 36 12.90 -21.13 -20.42
CA TRP A 36 14.07 -21.11 -19.55
C TRP A 36 15.34 -20.66 -20.27
N GLU A 37 15.48 -20.95 -21.57
CA GLU A 37 16.57 -20.40 -22.40
C GLU A 37 16.50 -18.88 -22.49
N GLU A 38 15.32 -18.34 -22.81
CA GLU A 38 15.10 -16.89 -22.92
C GLU A 38 15.22 -16.20 -21.55
N ALA A 39 14.69 -16.81 -20.48
CA ALA A 39 14.81 -16.30 -19.12
C ALA A 39 16.27 -16.26 -18.66
N ALA A 40 17.09 -17.26 -19.01
CA ALA A 40 18.53 -17.23 -18.72
C ALA A 40 19.22 -16.05 -19.39
N LEU A 41 18.93 -15.78 -20.66
CA LEU A 41 19.49 -14.62 -21.39
C LEU A 41 19.02 -13.29 -20.79
N PHE A 42 17.73 -13.20 -20.46
CA PHE A 42 17.13 -12.04 -19.80
C PHE A 42 17.80 -11.74 -18.45
N LEU A 43 17.87 -12.73 -17.56
CA LEU A 43 18.43 -12.56 -16.22
C LEU A 43 19.91 -12.18 -16.29
N ASN A 44 20.71 -12.83 -17.14
CA ASN A 44 22.14 -12.50 -17.28
C ASN A 44 22.36 -11.06 -17.79
N ARG A 45 21.58 -10.62 -18.78
CA ARG A 45 21.69 -9.27 -19.35
C ARG A 45 21.35 -8.19 -18.32
N HIS A 46 20.24 -8.37 -17.62
CA HIS A 46 19.74 -7.36 -16.69
C HIS A 46 20.46 -7.39 -15.35
N HIS A 47 21.08 -8.51 -14.95
CA HIS A 47 21.89 -8.60 -13.73
C HIS A 47 23.04 -7.59 -13.73
N ALA A 48 23.84 -7.55 -14.79
CA ALA A 48 24.97 -6.64 -14.91
C ALA A 48 24.53 -5.16 -14.95
N THR A 49 23.39 -4.88 -15.57
CA THR A 49 22.81 -3.53 -15.61
C THR A 49 22.38 -3.09 -14.21
N ASN A 50 21.69 -3.96 -13.48
CA ASN A 50 21.25 -3.68 -12.10
C ASN A 50 22.43 -3.47 -11.15
N ASP A 51 23.48 -4.29 -11.25
CA ASP A 51 24.74 -4.08 -10.51
C ASP A 51 25.37 -2.70 -10.79
N GLY A 52 25.25 -2.20 -12.03
CA GLY A 52 25.69 -0.86 -12.39
C GLY A 52 24.89 0.23 -11.66
N LEU A 53 23.57 0.10 -11.64
CA LEU A 53 22.67 1.07 -10.99
C LEU A 53 22.89 1.11 -9.47
N LEU A 54 23.03 -0.05 -8.81
CA LEU A 54 23.28 -0.10 -7.37
C LEU A 54 24.66 0.46 -6.99
N ARG A 55 25.68 0.28 -7.84
CA ARG A 55 26.98 0.94 -7.66
C ARG A 55 26.85 2.46 -7.79
N GLU A 56 26.10 2.93 -8.78
CA GLU A 56 25.84 4.35 -8.95
C GLU A 56 25.11 4.96 -7.73
N ARG A 57 24.15 4.25 -7.11
CA ARG A 57 23.56 4.68 -5.82
C ARG A 57 24.63 4.91 -4.75
N ASN A 58 25.55 3.95 -4.60
CA ASN A 58 26.64 4.06 -3.62
C ASN A 58 27.61 5.21 -3.95
N ASP A 59 27.94 5.42 -5.22
CA ASP A 59 28.81 6.53 -5.64
C ASP A 59 28.19 7.89 -5.30
N PHE A 60 26.87 8.04 -5.50
CA PHE A 60 26.15 9.24 -5.06
C PHE A 60 26.08 9.40 -3.54
N GLN A 61 25.89 8.31 -2.79
CA GLN A 61 25.94 8.40 -1.32
C GLN A 61 27.33 8.83 -0.84
N LEU A 62 28.41 8.27 -1.41
CA LEU A 62 29.78 8.66 -1.08
C LEU A 62 30.07 10.12 -1.43
N MET A 63 29.44 10.65 -2.47
CA MET A 63 29.49 12.07 -2.81
C MET A 63 28.79 12.93 -1.73
N HIS A 64 27.57 12.57 -1.33
CA HIS A 64 26.85 13.28 -0.26
C HIS A 64 27.60 13.24 1.07
N ASP A 65 28.22 12.12 1.38
CA ASP A 65 29.01 11.90 2.59
C ASP A 65 30.24 12.82 2.73
N GLN A 66 30.67 13.47 1.64
CA GLN A 66 31.79 14.41 1.64
C GLN A 66 31.38 15.84 1.95
N LEU A 67 30.08 16.16 1.91
CA LEU A 67 29.56 17.48 2.18
C LEU A 67 29.61 17.82 3.67
N SER A 68 29.82 19.10 3.97
CA SER A 68 29.60 19.69 5.29
C SER A 68 28.27 20.45 5.34
N SER A 69 27.69 20.63 6.53
CA SER A 69 26.41 21.36 6.69
C SER A 69 26.44 22.78 6.12
N ASN A 70 27.56 23.49 6.28
CA ASN A 70 27.71 24.86 5.75
C ASN A 70 27.62 24.91 4.22
N GLU A 71 28.04 23.86 3.51
CA GLU A 71 27.96 23.78 2.04
C GLU A 71 26.52 23.56 1.55
N THR A 72 25.61 23.20 2.46
CA THR A 72 24.18 23.02 2.15
C THR A 72 23.32 24.23 2.53
N ASP A 73 23.89 25.22 3.22
CA ASP A 73 23.17 26.44 3.64
C ASP A 73 22.90 27.40 2.47
N ASN A 74 23.77 27.42 1.47
CA ASN A 74 23.53 28.14 0.22
C ASN A 74 22.85 27.19 -0.80
N LEU A 75 21.53 27.29 -0.92
CA LEU A 75 20.75 26.42 -1.80
C LEU A 75 21.16 26.50 -3.28
N ASP A 76 21.62 27.66 -3.76
CA ASP A 76 22.05 27.81 -5.15
C ASP A 76 23.35 27.05 -5.41
N GLU A 77 24.30 27.11 -4.47
CA GLU A 77 25.55 26.35 -4.53
C GLU A 77 25.29 24.86 -4.38
N TYR A 78 24.46 24.46 -3.41
CA TYR A 78 24.09 23.05 -3.20
C TYR A 78 23.37 22.47 -4.41
N ARG A 79 22.41 23.18 -4.98
CA ARG A 79 21.72 22.78 -6.21
C ARG A 79 22.69 22.65 -7.38
N SER A 80 23.60 23.61 -7.55
CA SER A 80 24.62 23.56 -8.61
C SER A 80 25.55 22.36 -8.45
N PHE A 81 25.93 22.02 -7.22
CA PHE A 81 26.71 20.84 -6.90
C PHE A 81 25.98 19.55 -7.32
N LEU A 82 24.71 19.38 -6.90
CA LEU A 82 23.91 18.20 -7.26
C LEU A 82 23.68 18.09 -8.76
N ALA A 83 23.53 19.21 -9.46
CA ALA A 83 23.41 19.23 -10.92
C ALA A 83 24.72 18.81 -11.59
N SER A 84 25.86 19.32 -11.11
CA SER A 84 27.18 19.01 -11.68
C SER A 84 27.59 17.55 -11.53
N SER A 85 27.09 16.87 -10.49
CA SER A 85 27.33 15.45 -10.27
C SER A 85 26.37 14.54 -11.03
N GLY A 86 25.26 15.07 -11.54
CA GLY A 86 24.20 14.29 -12.16
C GLY A 86 23.21 13.67 -11.17
N TYR A 87 23.24 14.03 -9.89
CA TYR A 87 22.22 13.61 -8.92
C TYR A 87 20.89 14.35 -9.15
N LEU A 88 20.98 15.66 -9.43
CA LEU A 88 19.88 16.47 -9.94
C LEU A 88 20.01 16.54 -11.46
N GLU A 89 19.09 15.92 -12.17
CA GLU A 89 19.12 15.80 -13.62
C GLU A 89 18.61 17.09 -14.29
N GLU A 90 19.01 17.31 -15.55
CA GLU A 90 18.35 18.32 -16.38
C GLU A 90 16.89 17.91 -16.60
N LYS A 91 15.97 18.79 -16.21
CA LYS A 91 14.52 18.52 -16.26
C LYS A 91 14.06 18.46 -17.72
N ARG A 92 13.30 17.42 -18.05
CA ARG A 92 12.68 17.28 -19.38
C ARG A 92 11.43 18.14 -19.49
N ASP A 93 11.33 18.88 -20.59
CA ASP A 93 10.17 19.69 -20.91
C ASP A 93 9.10 18.88 -21.68
N ARG A 94 7.83 19.25 -21.49
CA ARG A 94 6.67 18.77 -22.29
C ARG A 94 6.44 17.25 -22.23
N VAL A 95 6.65 16.64 -21.07
CA VAL A 95 6.26 15.26 -20.78
C VAL A 95 4.73 15.17 -20.71
N THR A 96 4.15 14.18 -21.38
CA THR A 96 2.71 13.88 -21.31
C THR A 96 2.55 12.37 -21.26
N VAL A 97 1.80 11.87 -20.28
CA VAL A 97 1.46 10.46 -20.16
C VAL A 97 0.61 10.03 -21.36
N GLN A 98 0.92 8.84 -21.89
CA GLN A 98 0.28 8.26 -23.08
C GLN A 98 -0.22 6.83 -22.83
N THR A 99 -0.33 6.44 -21.57
CA THR A 99 -0.74 5.10 -21.17
C THR A 99 -2.17 4.82 -21.62
N ASN A 100 -2.35 3.72 -22.36
CA ASN A 100 -3.65 3.25 -22.84
C ASN A 100 -4.06 1.95 -22.15
N ASN A 101 -5.29 1.50 -22.41
CA ASN A 101 -5.83 0.23 -21.91
C ASN A 101 -5.81 0.18 -20.38
N LEU A 102 -6.39 1.17 -19.72
CA LEU A 102 -6.51 1.20 -18.26
C LEU A 102 -7.95 0.89 -17.85
N ASP A 103 -8.10 0.18 -16.73
CA ASP A 103 -9.39 -0.08 -16.09
C ASP A 103 -9.94 1.21 -15.46
N ASP A 104 -11.26 1.33 -15.40
CA ASP A 104 -11.94 2.54 -14.95
C ASP A 104 -11.59 2.94 -13.51
N GLU A 105 -11.28 1.95 -12.66
CA GLU A 105 -10.80 2.13 -11.29
C GLU A 105 -9.48 2.92 -11.20
N ILE A 106 -8.70 2.96 -12.29
CA ILE A 106 -7.41 3.66 -12.38
C ILE A 106 -7.58 5.02 -13.05
N CYS A 107 -8.26 5.07 -14.20
CA CYS A 107 -8.25 6.27 -15.05
C CYS A 107 -9.53 7.11 -14.96
N ARG A 108 -10.61 6.59 -14.37
CA ARG A 108 -11.89 7.31 -14.28
C ARG A 108 -12.35 7.55 -12.86
N GLN A 109 -11.99 6.70 -11.91
CA GLN A 109 -12.48 6.79 -10.53
C GLN A 109 -11.42 7.35 -9.60
N ALA A 110 -11.87 8.13 -8.62
CA ALA A 110 -11.08 8.53 -7.48
C ALA A 110 -11.62 7.80 -6.26
N GLY A 111 -10.76 7.13 -5.50
CA GLY A 111 -11.22 6.37 -4.35
C GLY A 111 -10.09 5.80 -3.49
N PRO A 112 -10.45 5.21 -2.34
CA PRO A 112 -9.51 4.55 -1.44
C PRO A 112 -8.74 3.43 -2.16
N GLN A 113 -7.45 3.29 -1.83
CA GLN A 113 -6.60 2.18 -2.25
C GLN A 113 -6.08 1.46 -1.00
N LEU A 114 -6.24 0.14 -0.95
CA LEU A 114 -5.87 -0.65 0.23
C LEU A 114 -4.57 -1.40 -0.05
N VAL A 115 -3.63 -1.43 0.90
CA VAL A 115 -2.38 -2.21 0.78
C VAL A 115 -2.44 -3.40 1.73
N VAL A 116 -2.14 -4.60 1.25
CA VAL A 116 -2.33 -5.83 2.02
C VAL A 116 -1.18 -6.82 1.82
N PRO A 117 -0.68 -7.47 2.88
CA PRO A 117 0.31 -8.54 2.74
C PRO A 117 -0.33 -9.76 2.07
N VAL A 118 0.23 -10.17 0.93
CA VAL A 118 -0.32 -11.30 0.15
C VAL A 118 -0.13 -12.66 0.84
N ASN A 119 0.87 -12.78 1.72
CA ASN A 119 1.18 -14.03 2.42
C ASN A 119 0.13 -14.40 3.51
N ASN A 120 -0.89 -13.56 3.73
CA ASN A 120 -2.02 -13.84 4.61
C ASN A 120 -3.31 -13.97 3.77
N GLU A 121 -3.81 -15.20 3.58
CA GLU A 121 -4.94 -15.47 2.67
C GLU A 121 -6.21 -14.78 3.15
N ARG A 122 -6.42 -14.71 4.47
CA ARG A 122 -7.59 -14.04 5.06
C ARG A 122 -7.57 -12.54 4.77
N TYR A 123 -6.41 -11.91 4.89
CA TYR A 123 -6.28 -10.47 4.64
C TYR A 123 -6.38 -10.17 3.15
N ALA A 124 -5.70 -10.94 2.29
CA ALA A 124 -5.80 -10.81 0.85
C ALA A 124 -7.25 -10.94 0.35
N LEU A 125 -8.01 -11.95 0.83
CA LEU A 125 -9.43 -12.11 0.48
C LEU A 125 -10.30 -10.97 1.02
N ASN A 126 -10.05 -10.50 2.24
CA ASN A 126 -10.78 -9.36 2.81
C ASN A 126 -10.57 -8.09 1.99
N ALA A 127 -9.32 -7.84 1.58
CA ALA A 127 -8.95 -6.70 0.78
C ALA A 127 -9.58 -6.76 -0.61
N ALA A 128 -9.46 -7.90 -1.30
CA ALA A 128 -10.06 -8.09 -2.63
C ALA A 128 -11.59 -7.94 -2.61
N ASN A 129 -12.24 -8.33 -1.51
CA ASN A 129 -13.68 -8.16 -1.32
C ASN A 129 -14.08 -6.78 -0.77
N ALA A 130 -13.13 -5.87 -0.50
CA ALA A 130 -13.38 -4.56 0.11
C ALA A 130 -13.89 -3.50 -0.87
N ARG A 131 -14.11 -3.85 -2.14
CA ARG A 131 -14.74 -2.95 -3.12
C ARG A 131 -16.10 -2.48 -2.69
N TRP A 132 -16.86 -3.32 -1.99
CA TRP A 132 -18.15 -2.96 -1.43
C TRP A 132 -18.14 -3.26 0.05
N GLY A 133 -18.55 -2.28 0.86
CA GLY A 133 -18.60 -2.48 2.30
C GLY A 133 -19.72 -1.72 2.97
N SER A 134 -20.27 -2.35 4.00
CA SER A 134 -21.33 -1.80 4.85
C SER A 134 -20.88 -0.54 5.55
N LEU A 135 -21.57 0.57 5.28
CA LEU A 135 -21.41 1.81 6.01
C LEU A 135 -21.92 1.65 7.44
N TYR A 136 -23.00 0.88 7.64
CA TYR A 136 -23.55 0.68 8.98
C TYR A 136 -22.58 -0.08 9.88
N ASP A 137 -22.00 -1.18 9.42
CA ASP A 137 -21.01 -1.94 10.17
C ASP A 137 -19.76 -1.09 10.44
N SER A 138 -19.32 -0.30 9.46
CA SER A 138 -18.12 0.54 9.58
C SER A 138 -18.30 1.66 10.60
N LEU A 139 -19.48 2.28 10.66
CA LEU A 139 -19.81 3.30 11.66
C LEU A 139 -20.10 2.69 13.04
N TYR A 140 -20.84 1.57 13.09
CA TYR A 140 -21.18 0.89 14.33
C TYR A 140 -19.92 0.32 15.00
N GLY A 141 -19.02 -0.29 14.23
CA GLY A 141 -17.84 -1.00 14.71
C GLY A 141 -16.69 -0.09 15.16
N THR A 142 -16.71 1.19 14.83
CA THR A 142 -15.58 2.12 15.06
C THR A 142 -15.92 3.20 16.09
N ASP A 143 -14.97 4.08 16.37
CA ASP A 143 -15.09 5.24 17.25
C ASP A 143 -15.75 6.46 16.55
N VAL A 144 -16.04 6.36 15.24
CA VAL A 144 -16.70 7.44 14.47
C VAL A 144 -18.04 7.82 15.12
N ILE A 145 -18.82 6.82 15.53
CA ILE A 145 -19.97 7.02 16.41
C ILE A 145 -19.48 6.85 17.86
N PRO A 146 -19.44 7.92 18.68
CA PRO A 146 -18.88 7.86 20.02
C PRO A 146 -19.73 6.97 20.95
N GLU A 147 -19.05 6.25 21.84
CA GLU A 147 -19.69 5.47 22.91
C GLU A 147 -20.07 6.39 24.08
N THR A 148 -21.16 7.14 23.92
CA THR A 148 -21.80 7.93 24.99
C THR A 148 -22.78 7.07 25.80
N GLU A 149 -23.30 7.58 26.91
CA GLU A 149 -24.24 6.84 27.79
C GLU A 149 -25.40 6.21 26.99
N GLY A 150 -25.44 4.87 27.00
CA GLY A 150 -26.44 4.06 26.30
C GLY A 150 -26.21 3.84 24.80
N ARG A 151 -25.06 4.24 24.23
CA ARG A 151 -24.64 3.98 22.84
C ARG A 151 -23.36 3.14 22.76
N ASP A 152 -23.04 2.42 23.81
CA ASP A 152 -21.98 1.42 23.83
C ASP A 152 -22.24 0.32 22.78
N LYS A 153 -21.16 -0.25 22.22
CA LYS A 153 -21.29 -1.32 21.21
C LYS A 153 -21.90 -2.58 21.80
N GLY A 154 -21.59 -2.88 23.06
CA GLY A 154 -22.01 -4.08 23.78
C GLY A 154 -21.52 -5.39 23.13
N SER A 155 -21.99 -6.52 23.64
CA SER A 155 -21.81 -7.85 23.02
C SER A 155 -22.96 -8.23 22.07
N SER A 156 -24.01 -7.41 22.03
CA SER A 156 -25.20 -7.55 21.18
C SER A 156 -25.57 -6.20 20.57
N TYR A 157 -26.45 -6.21 19.56
CA TYR A 157 -26.90 -4.99 18.90
C TYR A 157 -27.57 -4.03 19.89
N ASN A 158 -27.09 -2.79 19.94
CA ASN A 158 -27.64 -1.69 20.72
C ASN A 158 -28.49 -0.79 19.80
N PRO A 159 -29.83 -0.78 19.95
CA PRO A 159 -30.71 0.02 19.10
C PRO A 159 -30.38 1.52 19.12
N LYS A 160 -30.02 2.10 20.28
CA LYS A 160 -29.69 3.53 20.37
C LYS A 160 -28.43 3.91 19.60
N ARG A 161 -27.46 2.98 19.52
CA ARG A 161 -26.27 3.15 18.68
C ARG A 161 -26.64 2.98 17.21
N GLY A 162 -27.46 1.97 16.89
CA GLY A 162 -28.00 1.75 15.55
C GLY A 162 -28.75 2.96 14.99
N ASP A 163 -29.63 3.58 15.78
CA ASP A 163 -30.35 4.80 15.39
C ASP A 163 -29.39 5.95 15.05
N ALA A 164 -28.28 6.09 15.80
CA ALA A 164 -27.26 7.09 15.51
C ALA A 164 -26.52 6.80 14.19
N VAL A 165 -26.23 5.53 13.92
CA VAL A 165 -25.62 5.08 12.65
C VAL A 165 -26.55 5.35 11.47
N ILE A 166 -27.83 4.99 11.58
CA ILE A 166 -28.85 5.23 10.54
C ILE A 166 -29.01 6.72 10.29
N ALA A 167 -29.13 7.52 11.35
CA ALA A 167 -29.29 8.97 11.23
C ALA A 167 -28.08 9.65 10.59
N TYR A 168 -26.86 9.21 10.92
CA TYR A 168 -25.63 9.69 10.30
C TYR A 168 -25.62 9.33 8.81
N SER A 169 -25.87 8.06 8.47
CA SER A 169 -25.79 7.55 7.10
C SER A 169 -26.85 8.16 6.18
N LYS A 170 -28.09 8.29 6.64
CA LYS A 170 -29.15 8.97 5.86
C LYS A 170 -28.89 10.48 5.73
N GLY A 171 -28.17 11.08 6.68
CA GLY A 171 -27.68 12.46 6.54
C GLY A 171 -26.68 12.60 5.39
N LEU A 172 -25.80 11.61 5.19
CA LEU A 172 -24.88 11.59 4.05
C LEU A 172 -25.62 11.44 2.72
N LEU A 173 -26.69 10.64 2.66
CA LEU A 173 -27.54 10.56 1.46
C LEU A 173 -28.18 11.92 1.11
N ASP A 174 -28.64 12.67 2.13
CA ASP A 174 -29.18 14.02 1.93
C ASP A 174 -28.15 15.00 1.34
N GLU A 175 -26.86 14.79 1.64
CA GLU A 175 -25.77 15.60 1.10
C GLU A 175 -25.40 15.20 -0.33
N TRP A 176 -25.34 13.90 -0.61
CA TRP A 176 -24.77 13.37 -1.85
C TRP A 176 -25.80 13.16 -2.96
N VAL A 177 -26.97 12.64 -2.61
CA VAL A 177 -28.02 12.21 -3.55
C VAL A 177 -29.40 12.72 -3.12
N PRO A 178 -29.56 14.04 -2.89
CA PRO A 178 -30.77 14.59 -2.25
C PRO A 178 -32.04 14.34 -3.04
N LEU A 179 -33.16 14.14 -2.33
CA LEU A 179 -34.51 14.17 -2.90
C LEU A 179 -35.03 15.60 -3.12
N GLU A 180 -36.02 15.74 -4.00
CA GLU A 180 -36.74 16.99 -4.24
C GLU A 180 -37.56 17.42 -3.00
N GLY A 181 -36.94 18.21 -2.12
CA GLY A 181 -37.64 18.88 -1.02
C GLY A 181 -37.99 17.99 0.18
N ALA A 182 -37.34 16.85 0.33
CA ALA A 182 -37.46 15.96 1.49
C ALA A 182 -36.11 15.33 1.87
N SER A 183 -36.02 14.79 3.09
CA SER A 183 -34.86 14.05 3.56
C SER A 183 -35.05 12.54 3.40
N HIS A 184 -33.98 11.80 3.12
CA HIS A 184 -33.94 10.33 3.14
C HIS A 184 -34.33 9.75 4.51
N LYS A 185 -34.23 10.54 5.59
CA LYS A 185 -34.69 10.19 6.94
C LYS A 185 -36.21 10.05 7.04
N GLU A 186 -36.94 10.73 6.17
CA GLU A 186 -38.41 10.78 6.16
C GLU A 186 -39.03 9.77 5.19
N VAL A 187 -38.20 9.05 4.42
CA VAL A 187 -38.67 8.13 3.39
C VAL A 187 -39.26 6.85 4.00
N GLU A 188 -40.44 6.48 3.51
CA GLU A 188 -41.22 5.31 3.94
C GLU A 188 -41.24 4.18 2.90
N GLY A 189 -40.53 4.35 1.79
CA GLY A 189 -40.44 3.38 0.71
C GLY A 189 -39.82 3.99 -0.54
N TYR A 190 -39.20 3.16 -1.36
CA TYR A 190 -38.64 3.54 -2.65
C TYR A 190 -39.28 2.72 -3.76
N ARG A 191 -39.36 3.29 -4.96
CA ARG A 191 -39.78 2.59 -6.18
C ARG A 191 -39.06 3.12 -7.41
N ILE A 192 -39.12 2.36 -8.48
CA ILE A 192 -38.71 2.76 -9.82
C ILE A 192 -39.98 2.99 -10.65
N ASN A 193 -40.22 4.23 -11.06
CA ASN A 193 -41.39 4.62 -11.84
C ASN A 193 -40.93 5.15 -13.20
N ASP A 194 -41.21 4.41 -14.28
CA ASP A 194 -40.77 4.74 -15.65
C ASP A 194 -39.27 5.09 -15.75
N GLY A 195 -38.43 4.32 -15.06
CA GLY A 195 -36.97 4.49 -15.03
C GLY A 195 -36.46 5.63 -14.13
N VAL A 196 -37.34 6.22 -13.31
CA VAL A 196 -37.01 7.25 -12.33
C VAL A 196 -37.10 6.67 -10.92
N LEU A 197 -36.05 6.85 -10.11
CA LEU A 197 -36.09 6.55 -8.68
C LEU A 197 -36.93 7.58 -7.93
N GLU A 198 -37.90 7.10 -7.15
CA GLU A 198 -38.75 7.93 -6.29
C GLU A 198 -38.76 7.40 -4.85
N GLY A 199 -38.68 8.31 -3.87
CA GLY A 199 -38.91 8.03 -2.45
C GLY A 199 -40.27 8.54 -2.00
N ARG A 200 -41.00 7.74 -1.21
CA ARG A 200 -42.31 8.12 -0.65
C ARG A 200 -42.15 8.89 0.67
N VAL A 201 -42.71 10.09 0.74
CA VAL A 201 -42.75 10.93 1.95
C VAL A 201 -44.14 11.58 2.06
N ASN A 202 -44.87 11.32 3.15
CA ASN A 202 -46.21 11.87 3.40
C ASN A 202 -47.16 11.73 2.19
N ASP A 203 -47.34 10.50 1.69
CA ASP A 203 -48.17 10.15 0.51
C ASP A 203 -47.73 10.77 -0.84
N ARG A 204 -46.56 11.42 -0.90
CA ARG A 204 -45.99 11.96 -2.14
C ARG A 204 -44.77 11.16 -2.56
N TRP A 205 -44.64 10.93 -3.86
CA TRP A 205 -43.43 10.36 -4.48
C TRP A 205 -42.55 11.50 -4.99
N LEU A 206 -41.30 11.52 -4.54
CA LEU A 206 -40.33 12.57 -4.84
C LEU A 206 -39.11 11.94 -5.49
N SER A 207 -38.64 12.50 -6.61
CA SER A 207 -37.42 12.04 -7.26
C SER A 207 -36.16 12.59 -6.58
N LEU A 208 -35.00 12.03 -6.95
CA LEU A 208 -33.71 12.70 -6.73
C LEU A 208 -33.71 14.08 -7.41
N LYS A 209 -33.00 15.06 -6.83
CA LYS A 209 -32.74 16.35 -7.48
C LYS A 209 -31.97 16.17 -8.78
N GLU A 210 -30.95 15.32 -8.75
CA GLU A 210 -30.15 14.94 -9.92
C GLU A 210 -30.51 13.52 -10.35
N LYS A 211 -31.44 13.39 -11.29
CA LYS A 211 -32.02 12.10 -11.71
C LYS A 211 -30.99 11.13 -12.29
N ASP A 212 -29.88 11.64 -12.82
CA ASP A 212 -28.82 10.82 -13.39
C ASP A 212 -27.94 10.11 -12.35
N GLN A 213 -28.07 10.46 -11.07
CA GLN A 213 -27.42 9.73 -9.99
C GLN A 213 -28.00 8.34 -9.76
N PHE A 214 -29.24 8.06 -10.22
CA PHE A 214 -29.77 6.70 -10.23
C PHE A 214 -29.11 5.91 -11.35
N VAL A 215 -28.48 4.76 -11.04
CA VAL A 215 -27.80 3.91 -12.04
C VAL A 215 -28.66 2.70 -12.39
N GLY A 216 -29.21 2.05 -11.37
CA GLY A 216 -29.95 0.81 -11.53
C GLY A 216 -30.43 0.26 -10.20
N TYR A 217 -31.01 -0.94 -10.22
CA TYR A 217 -31.63 -1.55 -9.05
C TYR A 217 -31.66 -3.08 -9.17
N SER A 218 -32.00 -3.76 -8.09
CA SER A 218 -32.31 -5.19 -8.10
C SER A 218 -33.70 -5.43 -7.50
N GLY A 219 -34.34 -6.57 -7.82
CA GLY A 219 -35.69 -6.88 -7.35
C GLY A 219 -36.81 -6.32 -8.24
N ASP A 220 -37.93 -5.96 -7.60
CA ASP A 220 -39.16 -5.46 -8.24
C ASP A 220 -39.20 -3.93 -8.27
N ASP A 221 -39.91 -3.35 -9.24
CA ASP A 221 -39.95 -1.91 -9.46
C ASP A 221 -40.69 -1.19 -8.32
N GLU A 222 -41.76 -1.77 -7.78
CA GLU A 222 -42.55 -1.19 -6.68
C GLU A 222 -41.92 -1.45 -5.31
N LYS A 223 -41.01 -2.42 -5.22
CA LYS A 223 -40.29 -2.79 -4.01
C LYS A 223 -38.89 -3.33 -4.34
N PRO A 224 -37.93 -2.44 -4.64
CA PRO A 224 -36.58 -2.86 -5.00
C PRO A 224 -35.90 -3.55 -3.82
N ALA A 225 -35.15 -4.61 -4.10
CA ALA A 225 -34.29 -5.27 -3.12
C ALA A 225 -33.01 -4.46 -2.88
N SER A 226 -32.53 -3.77 -3.90
CA SER A 226 -31.45 -2.80 -3.77
C SER A 226 -31.54 -1.69 -4.81
N ILE A 227 -30.95 -0.52 -4.53
CA ILE A 227 -30.92 0.64 -5.42
C ILE A 227 -29.48 1.14 -5.54
N LEU A 228 -28.95 1.09 -6.76
CA LEU A 228 -27.62 1.55 -7.10
C LEU A 228 -27.62 3.00 -7.55
N LEU A 229 -26.83 3.81 -6.87
CA LEU A 229 -26.62 5.23 -7.12
C LEU A 229 -25.15 5.51 -7.44
N VAL A 230 -24.88 6.68 -8.00
CA VAL A 230 -23.52 7.19 -8.23
C VAL A 230 -23.40 8.66 -7.83
N HIS A 231 -22.31 9.01 -7.15
CA HIS A 231 -21.95 10.37 -6.82
C HIS A 231 -20.42 10.53 -6.87
N HIS A 232 -19.92 11.54 -7.59
CA HIS A 232 -18.48 11.70 -7.89
C HIS A 232 -17.81 10.43 -8.45
N ARG A 233 -18.52 9.69 -9.31
CA ARG A 233 -18.06 8.43 -9.96
C ARG A 233 -17.85 7.24 -9.00
N MET A 234 -18.22 7.41 -7.73
CA MET A 234 -18.25 6.36 -6.70
C MET A 234 -19.70 5.92 -6.47
N HIS A 235 -19.91 4.61 -6.36
CA HIS A 235 -21.25 4.04 -6.23
C HIS A 235 -21.71 3.88 -4.77
N ILE A 236 -23.03 3.93 -4.59
CA ILE A 236 -23.73 3.72 -3.32
C ILE A 236 -24.84 2.71 -3.59
N ASP A 237 -24.94 1.63 -2.82
CA ASP A 237 -26.01 0.64 -2.93
C ASP A 237 -26.88 0.64 -1.67
N LEU A 238 -28.15 1.03 -1.83
CA LEU A 238 -29.13 1.03 -0.75
C LEU A 238 -29.77 -0.35 -0.67
N LEU A 239 -29.65 -1.03 0.47
CA LEU A 239 -30.13 -2.41 0.62
C LEU A 239 -31.40 -2.47 1.45
N PHE A 240 -32.41 -3.21 0.96
CA PHE A 240 -33.73 -3.31 1.59
C PHE A 240 -34.07 -4.75 1.98
N ASP A 241 -34.59 -4.93 3.18
CA ASP A 241 -35.04 -6.22 3.72
C ASP A 241 -35.87 -5.99 5.00
N GLU A 242 -37.20 -6.04 4.86
CA GLU A 242 -38.13 -5.81 5.98
C GLU A 242 -38.07 -6.91 7.06
N GLU A 243 -37.52 -8.08 6.75
CA GLU A 243 -37.35 -9.17 7.72
C GLU A 243 -36.01 -9.04 8.48
N HIS A 244 -35.07 -8.24 7.97
CA HIS A 244 -33.80 -8.01 8.62
C HIS A 244 -33.99 -7.26 9.95
N PRO A 245 -33.21 -7.58 11.02
CA PRO A 245 -33.36 -6.93 12.32
C PRO A 245 -33.28 -5.40 12.31
N ILE A 246 -32.52 -4.83 11.38
CA ILE A 246 -32.43 -3.37 11.17
C ILE A 246 -33.57 -2.89 10.24
N GLY A 247 -33.78 -3.56 9.10
CA GLY A 247 -34.77 -3.13 8.11
C GLY A 247 -36.20 -3.10 8.64
N LYS A 248 -36.58 -4.03 9.52
CA LYS A 248 -37.88 -4.01 10.21
C LYS A 248 -38.15 -2.77 11.07
N THR A 249 -37.10 -2.04 11.45
CA THR A 249 -37.18 -0.82 12.25
C THR A 249 -37.07 0.45 11.42
N ASP A 250 -36.67 0.32 10.15
CA ASP A 250 -36.59 1.44 9.22
C ASP A 250 -37.92 1.59 8.45
N PRO A 251 -38.53 2.78 8.38
CA PRO A 251 -39.80 2.97 7.68
C PRO A 251 -39.79 2.56 6.20
N ALA A 252 -38.63 2.63 5.53
CA ALA A 252 -38.46 2.21 4.14
C ALA A 252 -37.98 0.76 3.99
N GLY A 253 -37.82 0.01 5.08
CA GLY A 253 -37.26 -1.34 5.07
C GLY A 253 -35.74 -1.39 4.83
N MET A 254 -35.04 -0.25 4.92
CA MET A 254 -33.61 -0.17 4.65
C MET A 254 -32.82 -0.92 5.73
N LYS A 255 -32.06 -1.93 5.32
CA LYS A 255 -31.22 -2.71 6.24
C LYS A 255 -29.78 -2.21 6.33
N ASP A 256 -29.28 -1.60 5.26
CA ASP A 256 -27.90 -1.12 5.16
C ASP A 256 -27.72 -0.16 3.99
N ILE A 257 -26.59 0.54 3.99
CA ILE A 257 -26.05 1.30 2.86
C ILE A 257 -24.63 0.76 2.62
N GLU A 258 -24.39 0.20 1.45
CA GLU A 258 -23.04 -0.19 1.05
C GLU A 258 -22.41 0.91 0.21
N LEU A 259 -21.19 1.30 0.58
CA LEU A 259 -20.38 2.19 -0.25
C LEU A 259 -19.43 1.37 -1.10
N GLU A 260 -19.18 1.88 -2.30
CA GLU A 260 -18.00 1.50 -3.05
C GLU A 260 -16.75 1.99 -2.28
N GLY A 261 -16.03 1.05 -1.67
CA GLY A 261 -14.93 1.28 -0.74
C GLY A 261 -13.56 1.25 -1.44
N ALA A 262 -12.81 0.18 -1.23
CA ALA A 262 -11.48 0.04 -1.82
C ALA A 262 -11.61 -0.16 -3.34
N THR A 263 -11.36 0.90 -4.11
CA THR A 263 -11.49 0.81 -5.57
C THR A 263 -10.44 -0.10 -6.16
N THR A 264 -9.22 0.01 -5.61
CA THR A 264 -8.03 -0.77 -5.97
C THR A 264 -7.37 -1.32 -4.71
N VAL A 265 -6.66 -2.44 -4.85
CA VAL A 265 -5.91 -3.09 -3.77
C VAL A 265 -4.51 -3.41 -4.27
N ILE A 266 -3.49 -3.01 -3.51
CA ILE A 266 -2.10 -3.46 -3.72
C ILE A 266 -1.89 -4.73 -2.89
N ALA A 267 -1.81 -5.86 -3.58
CA ALA A 267 -1.29 -7.11 -3.04
C ALA A 267 0.24 -7.00 -2.95
N ASP A 268 0.74 -6.98 -1.73
CA ASP A 268 2.11 -6.57 -1.46
C ASP A 268 3.04 -7.76 -1.24
N PHE A 269 4.17 -7.75 -1.94
CA PHE A 269 5.27 -8.71 -1.83
C PHE A 269 6.48 -8.09 -1.12
N GLU A 270 6.41 -6.80 -0.86
CA GLU A 270 7.51 -5.99 -0.41
C GLU A 270 7.36 -5.69 1.08
N ASP A 271 7.11 -4.45 1.50
CA ASP A 271 7.33 -4.01 2.88
C ASP A 271 6.44 -4.63 3.94
N SER A 272 5.25 -5.13 3.56
CA SER A 272 4.33 -5.79 4.49
C SER A 272 4.53 -7.31 4.59
N VAL A 273 5.47 -7.89 3.85
CA VAL A 273 5.73 -9.35 3.82
C VAL A 273 7.15 -9.68 4.29
N ALA A 274 7.30 -10.80 4.99
CA ALA A 274 8.60 -11.37 5.32
C ALA A 274 8.83 -12.65 4.48
N ALA A 275 9.46 -12.50 3.31
CA ALA A 275 9.77 -13.61 2.43
C ALA A 275 11.27 -13.62 2.08
N VAL A 276 12.01 -14.55 2.69
CA VAL A 276 13.48 -14.46 2.68
C VAL A 276 14.15 -15.57 1.87
N ASP A 277 13.48 -16.68 1.64
CA ASP A 277 14.00 -17.84 0.91
C ASP A 277 12.99 -18.36 -0.12
N ALA A 278 13.42 -19.35 -0.90
CA ALA A 278 12.62 -19.97 -1.95
C ALA A 278 11.26 -20.50 -1.46
N GLU A 279 11.16 -20.99 -0.23
CA GLU A 279 9.89 -21.45 0.35
C GLU A 279 8.92 -20.28 0.53
N ASP A 280 9.36 -19.22 1.20
CA ASP A 280 8.49 -18.06 1.45
C ASP A 280 8.06 -17.39 0.13
N LYS A 281 8.97 -17.29 -0.85
CA LYS A 281 8.64 -16.68 -2.15
C LYS A 281 7.66 -17.53 -2.96
N ARG A 282 7.82 -18.86 -2.99
CA ARG A 282 6.83 -19.76 -3.63
C ARG A 282 5.46 -19.62 -3.00
N ASP A 283 5.37 -19.56 -1.67
CA ASP A 283 4.11 -19.37 -0.94
C ASP A 283 3.41 -18.06 -1.34
N VAL A 284 4.18 -16.97 -1.37
CA VAL A 284 3.71 -15.65 -1.82
C VAL A 284 3.23 -15.68 -3.29
N TYR A 285 3.97 -16.30 -4.20
CA TYR A 285 3.55 -16.44 -5.61
C TYR A 285 2.30 -17.31 -5.76
N GLN A 286 2.21 -18.42 -5.02
CA GLN A 286 1.05 -19.31 -5.04
C GLN A 286 -0.22 -18.57 -4.59
N LYS A 287 -0.15 -17.80 -3.51
CA LYS A 287 -1.29 -17.02 -3.01
C LYS A 287 -1.76 -15.97 -3.99
N TRP A 288 -0.82 -15.28 -4.65
CA TRP A 288 -1.15 -14.34 -5.72
C TRP A 288 -1.80 -15.03 -6.92
N HIS A 289 -1.26 -16.18 -7.34
CA HIS A 289 -1.84 -16.99 -8.42
C HIS A 289 -3.27 -17.42 -8.08
N GLU A 290 -3.50 -17.97 -6.89
CA GLU A 290 -4.82 -18.39 -6.43
C GLU A 290 -5.80 -17.22 -6.29
N LEU A 291 -5.32 -16.05 -5.87
CA LEU A 291 -6.13 -14.84 -5.76
C LEU A 291 -6.59 -14.37 -7.14
N ILE A 292 -5.67 -14.25 -8.09
CA ILE A 292 -5.95 -13.83 -9.47
C ILE A 292 -6.83 -14.85 -10.19
N GLU A 293 -6.60 -16.15 -9.98
CA GLU A 293 -7.43 -17.20 -10.55
C GLU A 293 -8.83 -17.27 -9.93
N GLY A 294 -9.05 -16.71 -8.74
CA GLY A 294 -10.30 -16.85 -8.00
C GLY A 294 -10.45 -18.18 -7.27
N SER A 295 -9.36 -18.89 -7.01
CA SER A 295 -9.34 -20.16 -6.29
C SER A 295 -8.96 -20.04 -4.81
N LEU A 296 -8.39 -18.91 -4.37
CA LEU A 296 -7.95 -18.67 -2.99
C LEU A 296 -9.10 -18.85 -1.99
N THR A 297 -8.81 -19.56 -0.90
CA THR A 297 -9.74 -19.73 0.23
C THR A 297 -9.03 -19.53 1.56
N ALA A 298 -9.73 -18.95 2.53
CA ALA A 298 -9.26 -18.89 3.90
C ALA A 298 -10.30 -19.50 4.85
N GLU A 299 -9.85 -20.38 5.73
CA GLU A 299 -10.69 -21.00 6.74
C GLU A 299 -10.35 -20.50 8.13
N PHE A 300 -11.37 -20.14 8.91
CA PHE A 300 -11.18 -19.72 10.30
C PHE A 300 -12.43 -20.00 11.14
N GLN A 301 -12.24 -20.07 12.46
CA GLN A 301 -13.34 -20.16 13.41
C GLN A 301 -13.79 -18.76 13.83
N LYS A 302 -15.10 -18.52 13.80
CA LYS A 302 -15.72 -17.36 14.44
C LYS A 302 -16.82 -17.87 15.35
N LEU A 303 -16.66 -17.72 16.67
CA LEU A 303 -17.44 -18.45 17.67
C LEU A 303 -17.31 -19.97 17.45
N GLU A 304 -18.39 -20.73 17.61
CA GLU A 304 -18.41 -22.19 17.40
C GLU A 304 -18.58 -22.61 15.93
N LYS A 305 -18.55 -21.67 14.96
CA LYS A 305 -18.79 -21.96 13.54
C LYS A 305 -17.51 -21.85 12.72
N ARG A 306 -17.26 -22.86 11.87
CA ARG A 306 -16.23 -22.83 10.82
C ARG A 306 -16.73 -21.98 9.66
N ILE A 307 -15.96 -20.97 9.28
CA ILE A 307 -16.25 -20.09 8.14
C ILE A 307 -15.18 -20.34 7.07
N ILE A 308 -15.63 -20.51 5.82
CA ILE A 308 -14.78 -20.55 4.64
C ILE A 308 -15.03 -19.26 3.85
N ARG A 309 -13.99 -18.46 3.67
CA ARG A 309 -14.03 -17.22 2.88
C ARG A 309 -13.48 -17.45 1.48
N ARG A 310 -14.11 -16.80 0.50
CA ARG A 310 -13.78 -16.83 -0.93
C ARG A 310 -13.93 -15.43 -1.51
N LEU A 311 -13.48 -15.23 -2.75
CA LEU A 311 -13.75 -14.00 -3.48
C LEU A 311 -15.25 -13.82 -3.75
N ASN A 312 -15.72 -12.58 -3.66
CA ASN A 312 -17.09 -12.21 -4.00
C ASN A 312 -17.34 -12.34 -5.51
N GLU A 313 -18.56 -12.69 -5.88
CA GLU A 313 -19.02 -12.67 -7.28
C GLU A 313 -19.35 -11.23 -7.72
N ASP A 314 -19.53 -11.02 -9.03
CA ASP A 314 -20.03 -9.75 -9.56
C ASP A 314 -21.49 -9.54 -9.20
N ARG A 315 -21.86 -8.26 -9.01
CA ARG A 315 -23.16 -7.87 -8.47
C ARG A 315 -24.14 -7.60 -9.62
N PRO A 316 -25.26 -8.34 -9.71
CA PRO A 316 -26.23 -8.16 -10.78
C PRO A 316 -27.21 -7.03 -10.49
N TYR A 317 -27.54 -6.24 -11.53
CA TYR A 317 -28.51 -5.15 -11.48
C TYR A 317 -29.35 -5.08 -12.76
N LYS A 318 -30.42 -4.28 -12.71
CA LYS A 318 -31.18 -3.79 -13.86
C LYS A 318 -30.91 -2.29 -14.03
N ASP A 319 -30.70 -1.83 -15.25
CA ASP A 319 -30.53 -0.40 -15.55
C ASP A 319 -31.86 0.36 -15.46
N LYS A 320 -31.83 1.68 -15.73
CA LYS A 320 -33.02 2.55 -15.77
C LYS A 320 -34.11 2.07 -16.73
N GLN A 321 -33.80 1.22 -17.71
CA GLN A 321 -34.72 0.65 -18.68
C GLN A 321 -35.09 -0.80 -18.37
N GLY A 322 -34.60 -1.37 -17.27
CA GLY A 322 -34.85 -2.75 -16.86
C GLY A 322 -33.89 -3.79 -17.48
N ASN A 323 -32.88 -3.38 -18.25
CA ASN A 323 -31.93 -4.32 -18.86
C ASN A 323 -30.90 -4.81 -17.84
N PRO A 324 -30.50 -6.09 -17.88
CA PRO A 324 -29.53 -6.62 -16.95
C PRO A 324 -28.12 -6.08 -17.22
N PHE A 325 -27.40 -5.73 -16.16
CA PHE A 325 -25.96 -5.46 -16.19
C PHE A 325 -25.30 -5.93 -14.87
N GLN A 326 -23.96 -5.89 -14.81
CA GLN A 326 -23.22 -6.28 -13.62
C GLN A 326 -22.19 -5.23 -13.23
N MET A 327 -21.96 -5.10 -11.93
CA MET A 327 -20.87 -4.34 -11.35
C MET A 327 -19.81 -5.30 -10.80
N LYS A 328 -18.53 -4.93 -10.91
CA LYS A 328 -17.46 -5.69 -10.27
C LYS A 328 -17.71 -5.80 -8.77
N GLY A 329 -17.71 -7.03 -8.25
CA GLY A 329 -17.88 -7.29 -6.82
C GLY A 329 -16.58 -7.24 -6.01
N ARG A 330 -15.45 -7.00 -6.68
CA ARG A 330 -14.09 -7.10 -6.14
C ARG A 330 -13.29 -5.85 -6.51
N SER A 331 -12.28 -5.55 -5.72
CA SER A 331 -11.35 -4.45 -6.00
C SER A 331 -10.43 -4.84 -7.15
N LEU A 332 -10.04 -3.87 -7.98
CA LEU A 332 -8.99 -4.11 -8.97
C LEU A 332 -7.66 -4.37 -8.22
N LEU A 333 -7.08 -5.54 -8.47
CA LEU A 333 -5.85 -5.99 -7.83
C LEU A 333 -4.63 -5.48 -8.61
N LEU A 334 -3.75 -4.81 -7.88
CA LEU A 334 -2.41 -4.40 -8.27
C LEU A 334 -1.43 -5.28 -7.48
N VAL A 335 -0.22 -5.52 -8.01
CA VAL A 335 0.83 -6.23 -7.28
C VAL A 335 2.02 -5.32 -7.05
N ARG A 336 2.50 -5.21 -5.81
CA ARG A 336 3.76 -4.51 -5.51
C ARG A 336 4.88 -5.52 -5.47
N ASN A 337 5.65 -5.58 -6.55
CA ASN A 337 6.88 -6.37 -6.62
C ASN A 337 7.96 -5.73 -5.73
N VAL A 338 9.03 -6.46 -5.40
CA VAL A 338 10.18 -5.82 -4.74
C VAL A 338 10.96 -4.90 -5.68
N GLY A 339 11.73 -3.99 -5.10
CA GLY A 339 12.61 -3.05 -5.81
C GLY A 339 13.84 -3.70 -6.46
N HIS A 340 14.91 -2.92 -6.62
CA HIS A 340 16.11 -3.35 -7.34
C HIS A 340 17.21 -3.97 -6.47
N LEU A 341 17.09 -3.91 -5.14
CA LEU A 341 18.18 -4.21 -4.20
C LEU A 341 18.39 -5.71 -3.94
N MET A 342 17.32 -6.42 -3.57
CA MET A 342 17.45 -7.75 -2.96
C MET A 342 17.68 -8.85 -3.99
N ARG A 343 18.43 -9.87 -3.58
CA ARG A 343 18.68 -11.11 -4.32
C ARG A 343 18.00 -12.26 -3.59
N THR A 344 17.71 -13.34 -4.31
CA THR A 344 17.02 -14.51 -3.76
C THR A 344 17.63 -15.82 -4.25
N ASP A 345 17.54 -16.83 -3.40
CA ASP A 345 18.06 -18.17 -3.66
C ASP A 345 17.16 -19.02 -4.56
N LEU A 346 16.03 -18.48 -5.06
CA LEU A 346 15.17 -19.14 -6.06
C LEU A 346 15.92 -19.48 -7.35
N ILE A 347 16.77 -18.57 -7.82
CA ILE A 347 17.53 -18.73 -9.06
C ILE A 347 18.96 -18.27 -8.82
N ARG A 348 19.92 -19.12 -9.18
CA ARG A 348 21.35 -18.83 -9.16
C ARG A 348 21.96 -18.96 -10.55
N PHE A 349 22.93 -18.12 -10.82
CA PHE A 349 23.79 -18.23 -12.01
C PHE A 349 24.82 -19.35 -11.85
N GLU A 350 25.55 -19.66 -12.93
CA GLU A 350 26.57 -20.73 -12.92
C GLU A 350 27.71 -20.48 -11.93
N ASP A 351 28.02 -19.20 -11.66
CA ASP A 351 29.03 -18.79 -10.68
C ASP A 351 28.57 -18.90 -9.21
N GLY A 352 27.30 -19.30 -9.00
CA GLY A 352 26.67 -19.45 -7.69
C GLY A 352 26.04 -18.17 -7.14
N SER A 353 26.16 -17.03 -7.83
CA SER A 353 25.52 -15.79 -7.42
C SER A 353 23.99 -15.87 -7.57
N GLU A 354 23.28 -15.24 -6.64
CA GLU A 354 21.82 -15.18 -6.61
C GLU A 354 21.29 -14.09 -7.56
N ALA A 355 20.21 -14.39 -8.27
CA ALA A 355 19.54 -13.43 -9.14
C ALA A 355 18.75 -12.39 -8.33
N TYR A 356 18.55 -11.21 -8.94
CA TYR A 356 17.78 -10.14 -8.33
C TYR A 356 16.31 -10.50 -8.24
N GLU A 357 15.77 -10.39 -7.03
CA GLU A 357 14.40 -10.77 -6.70
C GLU A 357 13.39 -9.95 -7.50
N GLY A 358 13.63 -8.65 -7.68
CA GLY A 358 12.74 -7.77 -8.45
C GLY A 358 12.62 -8.12 -9.94
N MET A 359 13.59 -8.84 -10.50
CA MET A 359 13.51 -9.35 -11.89
C MET A 359 12.68 -10.64 -11.95
N ILE A 360 12.82 -11.52 -10.95
CA ILE A 360 12.05 -12.75 -10.83
C ILE A 360 10.58 -12.42 -10.54
N ASP A 361 10.32 -11.50 -9.61
CA ASP A 361 8.97 -11.00 -9.35
C ASP A 361 8.32 -10.48 -10.64
N GLY A 362 9.04 -9.67 -11.42
CA GLY A 362 8.55 -9.14 -12.71
C GLY A 362 8.09 -10.26 -13.66
N LEU A 363 8.89 -11.31 -13.84
CA LEU A 363 8.56 -12.44 -14.69
C LEU A 363 7.35 -13.23 -14.15
N VAL A 364 7.36 -13.57 -12.86
CA VAL A 364 6.35 -14.45 -12.27
C VAL A 364 5.00 -13.75 -12.15
N THR A 365 4.97 -12.50 -11.69
CA THR A 365 3.70 -11.78 -11.52
C THR A 365 3.09 -11.38 -12.86
N ALA A 366 3.91 -11.09 -13.88
CA ALA A 366 3.43 -10.91 -15.25
C ALA A 366 2.91 -12.21 -15.88
N LEU A 367 3.54 -13.36 -15.63
CA LEU A 367 3.03 -14.66 -16.09
C LEU A 367 1.66 -14.97 -15.48
N ILE A 368 1.48 -14.71 -14.18
CA ILE A 368 0.18 -14.85 -13.51
C ILE A 368 -0.83 -13.86 -14.10
N GLY A 369 -0.44 -12.61 -14.34
CA GLY A 369 -1.28 -11.60 -14.99
C GLY A 369 -1.67 -11.97 -16.43
N LYS A 370 -0.80 -12.68 -17.17
CA LYS A 370 -1.14 -13.22 -18.50
C LYS A 370 -2.32 -14.18 -18.43
N LEU A 371 -2.37 -15.05 -17.42
CA LEU A 371 -3.49 -15.97 -17.22
C LEU A 371 -4.81 -15.23 -16.96
N ASP A 372 -4.76 -14.09 -16.25
CA ASP A 372 -5.92 -13.23 -16.01
C ASP A 372 -6.48 -12.63 -17.30
N ILE A 373 -5.64 -11.93 -18.07
CA ILE A 373 -6.07 -11.23 -19.28
C ILE A 373 -6.47 -12.19 -20.41
N GLU A 374 -6.01 -13.44 -20.37
CA GLU A 374 -6.44 -14.53 -21.26
C GLU A 374 -7.72 -15.25 -20.77
N GLY A 375 -8.30 -14.83 -19.63
CA GLY A 375 -9.53 -15.41 -19.09
C GLY A 375 -9.38 -16.85 -18.60
N LYS A 376 -8.19 -17.24 -18.13
CA LYS A 376 -7.90 -18.61 -17.67
C LYS A 376 -8.25 -18.85 -16.19
N GLY A 377 -8.78 -17.83 -15.51
CA GLY A 377 -9.30 -17.88 -14.13
C GLY A 377 -10.81 -18.09 -14.05
N LYS A 378 -11.32 -18.18 -12.82
CA LYS A 378 -12.77 -18.23 -12.52
C LYS A 378 -13.42 -16.84 -12.51
N VAL A 379 -12.62 -15.83 -12.21
CA VAL A 379 -12.96 -14.41 -12.25
C VAL A 379 -11.89 -13.71 -13.07
N GLN A 380 -12.20 -12.51 -13.55
CA GLN A 380 -11.25 -11.66 -14.25
C GLN A 380 -11.00 -10.39 -13.44
N ASN A 381 -9.73 -10.03 -13.28
CA ASN A 381 -9.29 -8.84 -12.56
C ASN A 381 -9.30 -7.62 -13.48
N SER A 382 -8.50 -7.63 -14.55
CA SER A 382 -8.48 -6.55 -15.55
C SER A 382 -9.41 -6.84 -16.72
N LEU A 383 -10.34 -5.93 -16.98
CA LEU A 383 -11.20 -5.98 -18.18
C LEU A 383 -10.59 -5.23 -19.36
N SER A 384 -9.55 -4.43 -19.12
CA SER A 384 -8.85 -3.64 -20.14
C SER A 384 -7.66 -4.36 -20.78
N GLY A 385 -7.31 -5.56 -20.28
CA GLY A 385 -6.18 -6.35 -20.76
C GLY A 385 -4.83 -5.89 -20.21
N SER A 386 -4.80 -5.37 -18.98
CA SER A 386 -3.62 -4.79 -18.34
C SER A 386 -3.17 -5.53 -17.09
N ILE A 387 -1.86 -5.52 -16.86
CA ILE A 387 -1.23 -6.06 -15.65
C ILE A 387 -0.62 -4.89 -14.88
N TYR A 388 -1.06 -4.69 -13.64
CA TYR A 388 -0.66 -3.52 -12.84
C TYR A 388 0.40 -3.87 -11.81
N ILE A 389 1.64 -3.41 -12.04
CA ILE A 389 2.76 -3.65 -11.14
C ILE A 389 3.20 -2.33 -10.50
N VAL A 390 3.14 -2.24 -9.18
CA VAL A 390 3.78 -1.16 -8.41
C VAL A 390 5.25 -1.49 -8.23
N LYS A 391 6.15 -0.56 -8.59
CA LYS A 391 7.59 -0.70 -8.46
C LYS A 391 8.13 0.27 -7.39
N PRO A 392 8.58 -0.26 -6.25
CA PRO A 392 9.06 0.55 -5.13
C PRO A 392 10.55 0.88 -5.23
N LYS A 393 11.00 1.82 -4.40
CA LYS A 393 12.39 2.08 -4.02
C LYS A 393 13.32 2.31 -5.23
N MET A 394 12.80 2.93 -6.28
CA MET A 394 13.59 3.37 -7.43
C MET A 394 14.28 4.70 -7.12
N HIS A 395 15.51 4.87 -7.58
CA HIS A 395 16.29 6.09 -7.44
C HIS A 395 16.50 6.74 -8.82
N GLY A 396 15.77 7.81 -9.14
CA GLY A 396 15.97 8.62 -10.35
C GLY A 396 15.58 7.95 -11.67
N SER A 397 15.76 8.67 -12.78
CA SER A 397 15.15 8.29 -14.06
C SER A 397 15.76 7.04 -14.70
N LYS A 398 17.07 6.81 -14.50
CA LYS A 398 17.75 5.61 -15.03
C LYS A 398 17.16 4.31 -14.50
N GLU A 399 16.70 4.28 -13.25
CA GLU A 399 16.08 3.09 -12.67
C GLU A 399 14.62 2.92 -13.13
N ALA A 400 13.90 4.02 -13.37
CA ALA A 400 12.60 3.97 -14.06
C ALA A 400 12.75 3.43 -15.50
N ALA A 401 13.78 3.88 -16.23
CA ALA A 401 14.12 3.38 -17.56
C ALA A 401 14.49 1.88 -17.54
N PHE A 402 15.24 1.45 -16.53
CA PHE A 402 15.56 0.05 -16.33
C PHE A 402 14.31 -0.80 -16.06
N THR A 403 13.38 -0.32 -15.24
CA THR A 403 12.08 -0.98 -15.05
C THR A 403 11.28 -1.06 -16.35
N ASN A 404 11.27 0.01 -17.17
CA ASN A 404 10.64 -0.01 -18.48
C ASN A 404 11.27 -1.07 -19.41
N ALA A 405 12.60 -1.16 -19.43
CA ALA A 405 13.34 -2.16 -20.22
C ALA A 405 13.08 -3.59 -19.73
N LEU A 406 13.02 -3.81 -18.41
CA LEU A 406 12.66 -5.10 -17.81
C LEU A 406 11.27 -5.54 -18.28
N PHE A 407 10.27 -4.68 -18.15
CA PHE A 407 8.90 -5.00 -18.58
C PHE A 407 8.79 -5.20 -20.09
N THR A 408 9.60 -4.47 -20.86
CA THR A 408 9.68 -4.64 -22.31
C THR A 408 10.15 -6.06 -22.67
N ASP A 409 11.26 -6.51 -22.09
CA ASP A 409 11.79 -7.84 -22.37
C ASP A 409 10.89 -8.96 -21.77
N ILE A 410 10.24 -8.72 -20.63
CA ILE A 410 9.27 -9.67 -20.03
C ILE A 410 8.05 -9.85 -20.94
N GLU A 411 7.53 -8.78 -21.55
CA GLU A 411 6.43 -8.88 -22.51
C GLU A 411 6.82 -9.72 -23.73
N ASP A 412 8.04 -9.55 -24.25
CA ASP A 412 8.52 -10.35 -25.38
C ASP A 412 8.60 -11.84 -25.02
N LEU A 413 9.17 -12.14 -23.85
CA LEU A 413 9.34 -13.50 -23.32
C LEU A 413 7.99 -14.18 -23.06
N LEU A 414 7.01 -13.44 -22.55
CA LEU A 414 5.66 -13.93 -22.27
C LEU A 414 4.68 -13.81 -23.45
N LYS A 415 5.15 -13.30 -24.60
CA LYS A 415 4.34 -13.04 -25.79
C LYS A 415 3.11 -12.19 -25.47
N LEU A 416 3.32 -11.13 -24.71
CA LEU A 416 2.32 -10.10 -24.40
C LEU A 416 2.43 -8.96 -25.41
N GLU A 417 1.35 -8.21 -25.60
CA GLU A 417 1.42 -6.99 -26.37
C GLU A 417 2.32 -5.95 -25.66
N ARG A 418 2.99 -5.11 -26.44
CA ARG A 418 3.84 -4.06 -25.88
C ARG A 418 3.00 -3.14 -25.00
N HIS A 419 3.53 -2.83 -23.82
CA HIS A 419 2.87 -2.01 -22.80
C HIS A 419 1.67 -2.68 -22.11
N THR A 420 1.41 -3.99 -22.26
CA THR A 420 0.46 -4.72 -21.41
C THR A 420 0.78 -4.56 -19.92
N ILE A 421 2.06 -4.60 -19.55
CA ILE A 421 2.51 -4.40 -18.17
C ILE A 421 2.59 -2.89 -17.86
N LYS A 422 1.73 -2.45 -16.95
CA LYS A 422 1.62 -1.09 -16.45
C LYS A 422 2.45 -0.92 -15.18
N VAL A 423 3.01 0.28 -14.97
CA VAL A 423 3.86 0.57 -13.82
C VAL A 423 3.28 1.64 -12.91
N GLY A 424 3.24 1.34 -11.62
CA GLY A 424 3.01 2.31 -10.56
C GLY A 424 4.35 2.73 -9.97
N VAL A 425 4.68 4.01 -10.04
CA VAL A 425 5.96 4.55 -9.58
C VAL A 425 5.80 5.04 -8.14
N MET A 426 6.50 4.42 -7.20
CA MET A 426 6.61 4.97 -5.87
C MET A 426 7.61 6.13 -5.89
N ASP A 427 7.13 7.34 -5.59
CA ASP A 427 7.97 8.50 -5.31
C ASP A 427 8.33 8.46 -3.84
N GLU A 428 9.33 7.65 -3.48
CA GLU A 428 9.68 7.38 -2.09
C GLU A 428 11.19 7.42 -1.80
N GLU A 429 11.96 7.95 -2.75
CA GLU A 429 13.42 8.12 -2.64
C GLU A 429 13.78 9.51 -3.17
N ARG A 430 14.70 10.19 -2.49
CA ARG A 430 15.04 11.60 -2.74
C ARG A 430 15.45 11.87 -4.17
N ARG A 431 16.24 10.98 -4.78
CA ARG A 431 16.66 11.11 -6.18
C ARG A 431 15.48 10.96 -7.15
N THR A 432 14.47 10.17 -6.82
CA THR A 432 13.24 10.09 -7.62
C THR A 432 12.41 11.35 -7.46
N SER A 433 12.21 11.83 -6.23
CA SER A 433 11.40 13.04 -5.98
C SER A 433 11.96 14.28 -6.69
N LEU A 434 13.28 14.45 -6.69
CA LEU A 434 13.95 15.57 -7.36
C LEU A 434 13.91 15.47 -8.88
N ASN A 435 13.78 14.27 -9.44
CA ASN A 435 13.82 14.00 -10.87
C ASN A 435 12.49 13.41 -11.39
N LEU A 436 11.38 13.62 -10.68
CA LEU A 436 10.13 12.88 -10.91
C LEU A 436 9.58 13.06 -12.33
N THR A 437 9.69 14.26 -12.92
CA THR A 437 9.30 14.47 -14.33
C THR A 437 10.07 13.55 -15.28
N ASN A 438 11.37 13.38 -15.06
CA ASN A 438 12.22 12.51 -15.88
C ASN A 438 11.88 11.04 -15.65
N CYS A 439 11.63 10.64 -14.39
CA CYS A 439 11.15 9.29 -14.07
C CYS A 439 9.84 8.98 -14.80
N ILE A 440 8.87 9.90 -14.81
CA ILE A 440 7.59 9.73 -15.51
C ILE A 440 7.81 9.59 -17.02
N GLU A 441 8.68 10.40 -17.63
CA GLU A 441 8.98 10.31 -19.07
C GLU A 441 9.51 8.92 -19.47
N GLU A 442 10.38 8.33 -18.65
CA GLU A 442 10.96 7.00 -18.92
C GLU A 442 9.94 5.87 -18.94
N VAL A 443 8.76 6.08 -18.34
CA VAL A 443 7.67 5.10 -18.27
C VAL A 443 6.33 5.65 -18.79
N LYS A 444 6.32 6.73 -19.58
CA LYS A 444 5.11 7.48 -19.94
C LYS A 444 4.03 6.69 -20.67
N ASP A 445 4.40 5.58 -21.31
CA ASP A 445 3.49 4.68 -22.03
C ASP A 445 2.93 3.54 -21.15
N ARG A 446 3.45 3.40 -19.92
CA ARG A 446 3.10 2.34 -18.96
C ARG A 446 2.55 2.88 -17.65
N ILE A 447 2.91 4.11 -17.30
CA ILE A 447 2.66 4.67 -15.97
C ILE A 447 1.16 4.84 -15.74
N PHE A 448 0.69 4.33 -14.61
CA PHE A 448 -0.71 4.46 -14.20
C PHE A 448 -0.87 5.13 -12.84
N PHE A 449 0.23 5.33 -12.11
CA PHE A 449 0.23 5.75 -10.71
C PHE A 449 1.57 6.37 -10.33
N ILE A 450 1.52 7.49 -9.61
CA ILE A 450 2.59 7.97 -8.74
C ILE A 450 2.06 8.02 -7.31
N ASN A 451 2.89 7.76 -6.30
CA ASN A 451 2.47 7.87 -4.90
C ASN A 451 3.58 8.34 -3.99
N THR A 452 3.22 9.21 -3.05
CA THR A 452 4.12 9.66 -2.01
C THR A 452 4.28 8.61 -0.90
N GLY A 453 5.27 7.72 -1.05
CA GLY A 453 5.74 6.80 -0.01
C GLY A 453 6.54 7.53 1.07
N PHE A 454 5.90 8.47 1.77
CA PHE A 454 6.58 9.46 2.62
C PHE A 454 7.42 8.85 3.76
N LEU A 455 7.09 7.63 4.20
CA LEU A 455 7.83 6.94 5.26
C LEU A 455 9.23 6.53 4.76
N ASP A 456 9.30 5.80 3.65
CA ASP A 456 10.57 5.44 3.01
C ASP A 456 11.35 6.69 2.62
N ARG A 457 10.65 7.69 2.05
CA ARG A 457 11.25 8.96 1.67
C ARG A 457 11.91 9.69 2.84
N THR A 458 11.34 9.58 4.04
CA THR A 458 11.93 10.13 5.27
C THR A 458 13.17 9.34 5.69
N GLY A 459 13.14 8.01 5.58
CA GLY A 459 14.31 7.17 5.80
C GLY A 459 15.46 7.51 4.85
N ASP A 460 15.16 7.73 3.58
CA ASP A 460 16.14 8.15 2.57
C ASP A 460 16.66 9.58 2.79
N GLU A 461 15.82 10.51 3.26
CA GLU A 461 16.27 11.87 3.63
C GLU A 461 17.29 11.82 4.77
N ILE A 462 17.02 11.00 5.79
CA ILE A 462 17.94 10.80 6.92
C ILE A 462 19.26 10.21 6.41
N HIS A 463 19.21 9.19 5.57
CA HIS A 463 20.40 8.48 5.10
C HIS A 463 21.23 9.31 4.11
N THR A 464 20.59 9.98 3.15
CA THR A 464 21.29 10.83 2.18
C THR A 464 22.05 11.96 2.89
N SER A 465 21.45 12.55 3.92
CA SER A 465 22.01 13.68 4.66
C SER A 465 22.70 13.27 5.97
N PHE A 466 23.03 11.98 6.14
CA PHE A 466 23.39 11.37 7.43
C PHE A 466 24.54 12.08 8.15
N LYS A 467 25.56 12.51 7.41
CA LYS A 467 26.77 13.13 7.97
C LYS A 467 26.67 14.63 8.20
N LEU A 468 25.60 15.28 7.76
CA LEU A 468 25.48 16.73 7.79
C LEU A 468 25.12 17.28 9.18
N GLY A 469 24.39 16.51 9.98
CA GLY A 469 24.04 16.90 11.34
C GLY A 469 23.04 15.97 12.01
N PRO A 470 22.76 16.18 13.30
CA PRO A 470 21.70 15.45 13.99
C PRO A 470 20.35 15.85 13.40
N MET A 471 19.58 14.86 12.95
CA MET A 471 18.24 15.06 12.45
C MET A 471 17.32 15.55 13.56
N ILE A 472 16.31 16.35 13.20
CA ILE A 472 15.20 16.68 14.11
C ILE A 472 14.49 15.41 14.61
N ARG A 473 13.69 15.52 15.68
CA ARG A 473 12.93 14.39 16.21
C ARG A 473 11.97 13.83 15.16
N LYS A 474 11.65 12.53 15.23
CA LYS A 474 10.77 11.86 14.25
C LYS A 474 9.41 12.56 14.11
N GLY A 475 8.84 13.00 15.24
CA GLY A 475 7.56 13.72 15.26
C GLY A 475 7.58 15.10 14.60
N ASP A 476 8.74 15.75 14.52
CA ASP A 476 8.90 17.09 13.95
C ASP A 476 9.04 17.07 12.43
N MET A 477 9.42 15.91 11.84
CA MET A 477 9.55 15.74 10.39
C MET A 477 8.27 16.11 9.63
N LYS A 478 7.10 15.89 10.22
CA LYS A 478 5.79 16.23 9.62
C LYS A 478 5.61 17.73 9.33
N HIS A 479 6.40 18.60 9.97
CA HIS A 479 6.37 20.05 9.81
C HIS A 479 7.56 20.59 9.03
N SER A 480 8.42 19.72 8.50
CA SER A 480 9.59 20.13 7.73
C SER A 480 9.22 20.71 6.37
N ALA A 481 10.03 21.67 5.91
CA ALA A 481 9.86 22.29 4.60
C ALA A 481 9.97 21.27 3.47
N TRP A 482 10.93 20.34 3.56
CA TRP A 482 11.14 19.33 2.52
C TRP A 482 9.94 18.41 2.34
N LEU A 483 9.30 17.96 3.44
CA LEU A 483 8.17 17.03 3.34
C LEU A 483 6.97 17.71 2.69
N THR A 484 6.72 18.97 3.07
CA THR A 484 5.66 19.79 2.44
C THR A 484 5.96 20.02 0.95
N GLY A 485 7.21 20.37 0.62
CA GLY A 485 7.66 20.57 -0.77
C GLY A 485 7.56 19.29 -1.61
N TYR A 486 7.93 18.15 -1.05
CA TYR A 486 7.85 16.83 -1.67
C TYR A 486 6.41 16.43 -2.01
N GLU A 487 5.49 16.54 -1.03
CA GLU A 487 4.07 16.20 -1.23
C GLU A 487 3.42 17.06 -2.32
N ARG A 488 3.78 18.35 -2.38
CA ARG A 488 3.32 19.28 -3.42
C ARG A 488 3.98 19.01 -4.77
N SER A 489 5.28 18.68 -4.79
CA SER A 489 6.03 18.36 -6.00
C SER A 489 5.44 17.14 -6.71
N ASN A 490 5.08 16.09 -5.97
CA ASN A 490 4.47 14.89 -6.54
C ASN A 490 3.20 15.22 -7.33
N VAL A 491 2.28 15.95 -6.69
CA VAL A 491 1.01 16.39 -7.28
C VAL A 491 1.25 17.30 -8.48
N LEU A 492 2.12 18.32 -8.33
CA LEU A 492 2.47 19.23 -9.41
C LEU A 492 2.98 18.49 -10.66
N ASN A 493 3.86 17.51 -10.47
CA ASN A 493 4.39 16.70 -11.57
C ASN A 493 3.32 15.81 -12.19
N GLY A 494 2.48 15.15 -11.38
CA GLY A 494 1.34 14.37 -11.90
C GLY A 494 0.35 15.21 -12.70
N LEU A 495 0.09 16.47 -12.27
CA LEU A 495 -0.78 17.39 -13.00
C LEU A 495 -0.12 17.89 -14.29
N LYS A 496 1.13 18.35 -14.25
CA LYS A 496 1.87 18.87 -15.42
C LYS A 496 2.09 17.82 -16.51
N THR A 497 2.26 16.56 -16.11
CA THR A 497 2.41 15.42 -17.03
C THR A 497 1.08 14.82 -17.48
N LYS A 498 -0.04 15.38 -17.02
CA LYS A 498 -1.41 14.90 -17.28
C LYS A 498 -1.71 13.48 -16.79
N LEU A 499 -0.94 12.97 -15.83
CA LEU A 499 -1.20 11.67 -15.25
C LEU A 499 -2.60 11.59 -14.63
N HIS A 500 -3.07 12.64 -13.97
CA HIS A 500 -4.41 12.67 -13.37
C HIS A 500 -5.57 12.45 -14.37
N GLU A 501 -5.37 12.73 -15.67
CA GLU A 501 -6.39 12.49 -16.70
C GLU A 501 -6.51 11.00 -17.08
N GLN A 502 -5.50 10.18 -16.75
CA GLN A 502 -5.39 8.79 -17.19
C GLN A 502 -4.98 7.83 -16.06
N GLY A 503 -4.78 8.29 -14.83
CA GLY A 503 -4.21 7.49 -13.76
C GLY A 503 -4.27 8.17 -12.41
N GLN A 504 -3.47 7.66 -11.49
CA GLN A 504 -3.58 7.96 -10.07
C GLN A 504 -2.42 8.86 -9.58
N ILE A 505 -2.77 9.89 -8.82
CA ILE A 505 -1.88 10.65 -7.94
C ILE A 505 -2.23 10.21 -6.51
N GLY A 506 -1.39 9.36 -5.96
CA GLY A 506 -1.59 8.68 -4.69
C GLY A 506 -0.93 9.39 -3.52
N LYS A 507 -1.51 9.21 -2.33
CA LYS A 507 -0.95 9.67 -1.05
C LYS A 507 -0.85 8.56 -0.02
N GLY A 508 -0.07 8.84 1.02
CA GLY A 508 0.35 7.88 2.04
C GLY A 508 -0.76 7.24 2.89
N MET A 509 -0.31 6.25 3.67
CA MET A 509 -1.11 5.39 4.54
C MET A 509 -1.68 6.12 5.76
N TRP A 510 -2.86 5.71 6.22
CA TRP A 510 -3.30 5.97 7.59
C TRP A 510 -2.80 4.88 8.53
N ALA A 511 -1.86 5.21 9.42
CA ALA A 511 -1.13 4.23 10.23
C ALA A 511 -1.71 3.97 11.63
N MET A 512 -2.89 4.50 11.98
CA MET A 512 -3.53 4.30 13.30
C MET A 512 -4.87 3.54 13.13
N PRO A 513 -4.86 2.20 12.94
CA PRO A 513 -6.03 1.46 12.44
C PRO A 513 -7.29 1.52 13.30
N ASP A 514 -7.14 1.86 14.59
CA ASP A 514 -8.27 1.95 15.54
C ASP A 514 -8.81 3.39 15.70
N GLU A 515 -8.07 4.41 15.24
CA GLU A 515 -8.40 5.85 15.37
C GLU A 515 -9.22 6.34 14.16
N MET A 516 -10.38 5.72 13.91
CA MET A 516 -11.14 5.96 12.68
C MET A 516 -11.88 7.29 12.68
N LYS A 517 -12.29 7.82 13.85
CA LYS A 517 -12.83 9.18 13.95
C LYS A 517 -11.80 10.21 13.50
N GLN A 518 -10.55 10.07 13.96
CA GLN A 518 -9.47 10.96 13.54
C GLN A 518 -9.19 10.84 12.05
N MET A 519 -9.24 9.62 11.49
CA MET A 519 -9.09 9.41 10.05
C MET A 519 -10.16 10.16 9.25
N VAL A 520 -11.43 10.06 9.66
CA VAL A 520 -12.55 10.76 9.01
C VAL A 520 -12.39 12.28 9.13
N ASP A 521 -11.84 12.79 10.23
CA ASP A 521 -11.64 14.24 10.38
C ASP A 521 -10.47 14.79 9.55
N GLN A 522 -9.39 14.00 9.41
CA GLN A 522 -8.11 14.53 8.93
C GLN A 522 -7.76 14.09 7.50
N LYS A 523 -8.12 12.86 7.11
CA LYS A 523 -7.62 12.25 5.86
C LYS A 523 -8.25 12.88 4.60
N ILE A 524 -9.34 13.65 4.73
CA ILE A 524 -9.86 14.47 3.63
C ILE A 524 -8.80 15.46 3.10
N GLY A 525 -7.83 15.85 3.93
CA GLY A 525 -6.68 16.66 3.52
C GLY A 525 -5.88 16.06 2.36
N HIS A 526 -5.88 14.74 2.19
CA HIS A 526 -5.21 14.09 1.05
C HIS A 526 -5.87 14.47 -0.29
N LEU A 527 -7.21 14.55 -0.33
CA LEU A 527 -7.95 14.94 -1.53
C LEU A 527 -7.76 16.43 -1.80
N HIS A 528 -7.82 17.28 -0.77
CA HIS A 528 -7.55 18.72 -0.90
C HIS A 528 -6.12 19.03 -1.35
N ALA A 529 -5.18 18.12 -1.07
CA ALA A 529 -3.82 18.18 -1.58
C ALA A 529 -3.67 17.54 -2.98
N GLY A 530 -4.76 17.23 -3.67
CA GLY A 530 -4.77 16.77 -5.07
C GLY A 530 -4.60 15.26 -5.28
N GLY A 531 -4.67 14.45 -4.23
CA GLY A 531 -4.62 12.99 -4.34
C GLY A 531 -5.98 12.41 -4.75
N ASN A 532 -6.05 11.73 -5.89
CA ASN A 532 -7.26 11.00 -6.33
C ASN A 532 -7.29 9.56 -5.81
N THR A 533 -6.24 9.12 -5.12
CA THR A 533 -6.26 7.93 -4.28
C THR A 533 -5.39 8.13 -3.04
N ALA A 534 -5.67 7.38 -1.98
CA ALA A 534 -4.83 7.36 -0.79
C ALA A 534 -4.93 6.02 -0.06
N TRP A 535 -3.83 5.66 0.60
CA TRP A 535 -3.70 4.36 1.24
C TRP A 535 -4.47 4.26 2.57
N VAL A 536 -5.17 3.14 2.73
CA VAL A 536 -5.92 2.76 3.94
C VAL A 536 -5.53 1.36 4.43
N PRO A 537 -5.55 1.10 5.76
CA PRO A 537 -5.01 -0.13 6.34
C PRO A 537 -6.02 -1.29 6.40
N SER A 538 -7.31 -1.06 6.13
CA SER A 538 -8.35 -2.08 6.32
C SER A 538 -9.58 -1.83 5.44
N PRO A 539 -10.42 -2.87 5.20
CA PRO A 539 -11.69 -2.71 4.51
C PRO A 539 -12.62 -1.68 5.17
N THR A 540 -12.69 -1.67 6.50
CA THR A 540 -13.47 -0.68 7.26
C THR A 540 -12.96 0.74 7.04
N ALA A 541 -11.63 0.93 7.05
CA ALA A 541 -11.03 2.22 6.76
C ALA A 541 -11.29 2.65 5.31
N ALA A 542 -11.35 1.71 4.35
CA ALA A 542 -11.72 2.01 2.97
C ALA A 542 -13.14 2.55 2.85
N VAL A 543 -14.13 1.90 3.48
CA VAL A 543 -15.52 2.38 3.51
C VAL A 543 -15.61 3.78 4.13
N LEU A 544 -14.97 3.99 5.29
CA LEU A 544 -15.00 5.30 5.95
C LEU A 544 -14.27 6.38 5.16
N HIS A 545 -13.18 6.03 4.46
CA HIS A 545 -12.47 6.99 3.63
C HIS A 545 -13.24 7.32 2.35
N ALA A 546 -14.07 6.41 1.83
CA ALA A 546 -14.95 6.66 0.67
C ALA A 546 -15.89 7.86 0.90
N ILE A 547 -16.28 8.13 2.17
CA ILE A 547 -17.03 9.34 2.57
C ILE A 547 -16.35 10.62 2.04
N HIS A 548 -15.02 10.71 2.11
CA HIS A 548 -14.28 11.90 1.64
C HIS A 548 -14.39 12.11 0.13
N TYR A 549 -14.47 11.04 -0.66
CA TYR A 549 -14.57 11.13 -2.12
C TYR A 549 -15.96 11.59 -2.57
N HIS A 550 -16.99 11.38 -1.75
CA HIS A 550 -18.28 12.02 -1.94
C HIS A 550 -18.30 13.47 -1.43
N GLN A 551 -17.51 13.82 -0.41
CA GLN A 551 -17.47 15.19 0.14
C GLN A 551 -16.65 16.17 -0.70
N ALA A 552 -15.61 15.70 -1.39
CA ALA A 552 -14.68 16.52 -2.13
C ALA A 552 -14.66 16.15 -3.62
N ASP A 553 -14.98 17.12 -4.48
CA ASP A 553 -14.81 17.00 -5.93
C ASP A 553 -13.32 17.14 -6.29
N ILE A 554 -12.66 16.01 -6.50
CA ILE A 554 -11.24 15.96 -6.79
C ILE A 554 -10.86 16.61 -8.12
N ASP A 555 -11.75 16.56 -9.13
CA ASP A 555 -11.45 17.11 -10.45
C ASP A 555 -11.35 18.64 -10.36
N SER A 556 -12.29 19.26 -9.64
CA SER A 556 -12.27 20.70 -9.33
C SER A 556 -11.04 21.10 -8.50
N ILE A 557 -10.68 20.29 -7.49
CA ILE A 557 -9.50 20.54 -6.66
C ILE A 557 -8.22 20.48 -7.50
N GLN A 558 -8.03 19.44 -8.31
CA GLN A 558 -6.85 19.27 -9.15
C GLN A 558 -6.73 20.37 -10.21
N ALA A 559 -7.85 20.81 -10.80
CA ALA A 559 -7.86 21.96 -11.72
C ALA A 559 -7.36 23.25 -11.04
N SER A 560 -7.83 23.53 -9.82
CA SER A 560 -7.37 24.70 -9.04
C SER A 560 -5.90 24.60 -8.64
N LEU A 561 -5.42 23.40 -8.28
CA LEU A 561 -4.02 23.17 -7.94
C LEU A 561 -3.09 23.33 -9.14
N LEU A 562 -3.51 22.93 -10.34
CA LEU A 562 -2.72 23.10 -11.57
C LEU A 562 -2.42 24.57 -11.86
N GLU A 563 -3.33 25.49 -11.52
CA GLU A 563 -3.16 26.93 -11.71
C GLU A 563 -2.27 27.60 -10.64
N SER A 564 -2.19 27.02 -9.45
CA SER A 564 -1.63 27.67 -8.25
C SER A 564 -0.34 27.05 -7.70
N LEU A 565 -0.04 25.79 -8.04
CA LEU A 565 1.15 25.10 -7.53
C LEU A 565 2.43 25.54 -8.26
N GLU A 566 3.41 25.98 -7.47
CA GLU A 566 4.74 26.37 -7.94
C GLU A 566 5.77 25.25 -7.75
N GLU A 567 6.91 25.35 -8.43
CA GLU A 567 8.02 24.38 -8.29
C GLU A 567 8.59 24.38 -6.87
N GLN A 568 8.78 23.18 -6.29
CA GLN A 568 9.11 22.99 -4.87
C GLN A 568 10.54 22.48 -4.63
N THR A 569 11.42 22.63 -5.63
CA THR A 569 12.78 22.05 -5.58
C THR A 569 13.58 22.61 -4.40
N ASN A 570 13.47 23.90 -4.11
CA ASN A 570 14.21 24.52 -3.01
C ASN A 570 13.74 24.01 -1.64
N GLU A 571 12.43 23.86 -1.46
CA GLU A 571 11.83 23.27 -0.26
C GLU A 571 12.33 21.83 -0.07
N MET A 572 12.30 21.01 -1.13
CA MET A 572 12.80 19.62 -1.08
C MET A 572 14.31 19.52 -0.81
N LEU A 573 15.10 20.54 -1.17
CA LEU A 573 16.53 20.58 -0.87
C LEU A 573 16.84 21.08 0.55
N THR A 574 15.84 21.52 1.31
CA THR A 574 16.00 21.99 2.70
C THR A 574 16.15 20.81 3.66
N ILE A 575 17.37 20.56 4.13
CA ILE A 575 17.73 19.38 4.93
C ILE A 575 17.24 19.54 6.40
N PRO A 576 16.54 18.55 6.99
CA PRO A 576 15.90 18.66 8.30
C PRO A 576 16.84 18.35 9.49
N ILE A 577 17.98 19.05 9.58
CA ILE A 577 18.93 18.93 10.69
C ILE A 577 18.72 20.02 11.76
N GLU A 578 18.99 19.67 13.01
CA GLU A 578 19.05 20.63 14.11
C GLU A 578 20.44 21.28 14.16
N LYS A 579 20.50 22.58 13.88
CA LYS A 579 21.78 23.33 13.85
C LYS A 579 22.34 23.57 15.25
N LYS A 580 21.50 23.59 16.28
CA LYS A 580 21.88 23.86 17.68
C LYS A 580 21.15 22.89 18.61
N PRO A 581 21.56 21.61 18.67
CA PRO A 581 20.87 20.62 19.48
C PRO A 581 20.92 21.02 20.95
N ALA A 582 19.74 21.26 21.53
CA ALA A 582 19.56 21.69 22.92
C ALA A 582 18.44 20.90 23.61
N TRP A 583 18.16 19.69 23.13
CA TRP A 583 17.18 18.80 23.75
C TRP A 583 17.60 18.41 25.16
N THR A 584 16.63 18.39 26.05
CA THR A 584 16.78 17.91 27.42
C THR A 584 17.02 16.40 27.44
N GLU A 585 17.59 15.90 28.54
CA GLU A 585 17.75 14.44 28.73
C GLU A 585 16.41 13.69 28.67
N ASP A 586 15.32 14.33 29.10
CA ASP A 586 13.97 13.77 29.06
C ASP A 586 13.46 13.64 27.62
N GLU A 587 13.64 14.67 26.79
CA GLU A 587 13.27 14.64 25.37
C GLU A 587 14.09 13.61 24.59
N ILE A 588 15.40 13.53 24.87
CA ILE A 588 16.28 12.51 24.26
C ILE A 588 15.82 11.11 24.67
N ARG A 589 15.54 10.89 25.95
CA ARG A 589 15.07 9.59 26.47
C ARG A 589 13.75 9.19 25.83
N GLU A 590 12.78 10.10 25.77
CA GLU A 590 11.47 9.85 25.15
C GLU A 590 11.61 9.47 23.68
N GLU A 591 12.43 10.21 22.93
CA GLU A 591 12.68 9.92 21.51
C GLU A 591 13.33 8.55 21.31
N LEU A 592 14.33 8.20 22.12
CA LEU A 592 14.95 6.88 22.08
C LEU A 592 13.98 5.76 22.45
N GLU A 593 13.17 5.94 23.50
CA GLU A 593 12.21 4.92 23.96
C GLU A 593 11.13 4.67 22.91
N ASN A 594 10.60 5.73 22.29
CA ASN A 594 9.60 5.62 21.22
C ASN A 594 10.15 4.88 19.99
N ASN A 595 11.34 5.26 19.50
CA ASN A 595 11.95 4.59 18.35
C ASN A 595 12.37 3.15 18.68
N ALA A 596 12.98 2.91 19.84
CA ALA A 596 13.40 1.57 20.24
C ALA A 596 12.21 0.61 20.42
N GLN A 597 11.09 1.10 20.95
CA GLN A 597 9.88 0.29 21.12
C GLN A 597 9.28 -0.11 19.76
N GLY A 598 9.13 0.83 18.83
CA GLY A 598 8.64 0.53 17.48
C GLY A 598 9.52 -0.46 16.74
N ILE A 599 10.86 -0.26 16.78
CA ILE A 599 11.84 -1.19 16.20
C ILE A 599 11.66 -2.59 16.79
N LEU A 600 11.67 -2.73 18.11
CA LEU A 600 11.61 -4.05 18.77
C LEU A 600 10.26 -4.74 18.56
N GLY A 601 9.15 -4.00 18.66
CA GLY A 601 7.80 -4.52 18.49
C GLY A 601 7.53 -5.02 17.07
N TYR A 602 8.10 -4.38 16.06
CA TYR A 602 8.02 -4.83 14.68
C TYR A 602 9.01 -5.98 14.39
N VAL A 603 10.30 -5.80 14.71
CA VAL A 603 11.37 -6.75 14.35
C VAL A 603 11.16 -8.12 14.99
N VAL A 604 10.61 -8.20 16.21
CA VAL A 604 10.35 -9.51 16.86
C VAL A 604 9.34 -10.34 16.08
N ARG A 605 8.29 -9.72 15.55
CA ARG A 605 7.27 -10.39 14.75
C ARG A 605 7.80 -10.70 13.34
N TRP A 606 8.62 -9.83 12.78
CA TRP A 606 9.25 -10.05 11.48
C TRP A 606 10.22 -11.24 11.51
N VAL A 607 11.20 -11.21 12.41
CA VAL A 607 12.29 -12.18 12.47
C VAL A 607 11.83 -13.51 13.05
N GLU A 608 11.06 -13.52 14.14
CA GLU A 608 10.72 -14.78 14.81
C GLU A 608 9.40 -15.36 14.27
N HIS A 609 8.42 -14.54 13.87
CA HIS A 609 7.10 -15.03 13.42
C HIS A 609 6.90 -14.96 11.88
N GLY A 610 7.75 -14.23 11.13
CA GLY A 610 7.58 -14.09 9.68
C GLY A 610 6.42 -13.18 9.29
N VAL A 611 6.08 -12.20 10.14
CA VAL A 611 4.98 -11.26 9.92
C VAL A 611 5.55 -9.90 9.50
N GLY A 612 5.31 -9.52 8.25
CA GLY A 612 5.87 -8.29 7.66
C GLY A 612 5.06 -7.01 7.90
N CYS A 613 3.86 -7.10 8.48
CA CYS A 613 3.08 -5.93 8.88
C CYS A 613 2.35 -6.24 10.18
N SER A 614 2.53 -5.36 11.16
CA SER A 614 2.04 -5.59 12.52
C SER A 614 1.41 -4.34 13.10
N LYS A 615 0.29 -4.51 13.81
CA LYS A 615 -0.18 -3.48 14.74
C LYS A 615 0.68 -3.55 16.01
N VAL A 616 1.51 -2.54 16.24
CA VAL A 616 2.42 -2.41 17.38
C VAL A 616 1.94 -1.24 18.24
N PRO A 617 1.60 -1.44 19.51
CA PRO A 617 1.23 -0.33 20.39
C PRO A 617 2.45 0.53 20.69
N ASP A 618 2.37 1.85 20.51
CA ASP A 618 3.43 2.78 20.88
C ASP A 618 3.65 2.84 22.42
N ILE A 619 4.53 3.74 22.87
CA ILE A 619 4.79 3.92 24.31
C ILE A 619 3.58 4.46 25.11
N HIS A 620 2.56 4.98 24.44
CA HIS A 620 1.30 5.46 25.02
C HIS A 620 0.15 4.45 24.88
N GLY A 621 0.37 3.34 24.19
CA GLY A 621 -0.60 2.28 23.96
C GLY A 621 -1.43 2.44 22.67
N THR A 622 -1.15 3.45 21.84
CA THR A 622 -1.81 3.65 20.55
C THR A 622 -1.33 2.59 19.56
N GLY A 623 -2.22 1.81 18.97
CA GLY A 623 -1.87 0.81 17.97
C GLY A 623 -1.44 1.44 16.65
N LEU A 624 -0.16 1.37 16.31
CA LEU A 624 0.39 1.82 15.03
C LEU A 624 0.59 0.65 14.07
N MET A 625 0.29 0.85 12.80
CA MET A 625 0.65 -0.10 11.75
C MET A 625 2.13 0.13 11.39
N GLU A 626 2.95 -0.86 11.68
CA GLU A 626 4.39 -0.85 11.40
C GLU A 626 4.71 -1.78 10.22
N ASP A 627 5.58 -1.31 9.35
CA ASP A 627 6.17 -2.03 8.21
C ASP A 627 7.68 -1.73 8.12
N ARG A 628 8.35 -2.11 7.03
CA ARG A 628 9.78 -1.83 6.89
C ARG A 628 10.10 -0.34 6.70
N ALA A 629 9.20 0.47 6.17
CA ALA A 629 9.42 1.89 5.98
C ALA A 629 9.46 2.63 7.33
N THR A 630 8.55 2.31 8.26
CA THR A 630 8.60 2.86 9.63
C THR A 630 9.84 2.41 10.40
N LEU A 631 10.28 1.16 10.17
CA LEU A 631 11.54 0.62 10.70
C LEU A 631 12.76 1.35 10.16
N ARG A 632 12.79 1.66 8.85
CA ARG A 632 13.86 2.42 8.19
C ARG A 632 14.05 3.78 8.86
N ILE A 633 12.97 4.53 9.08
CA ILE A 633 13.03 5.84 9.76
C ILE A 633 13.61 5.69 11.17
N SER A 634 13.03 4.80 11.98
CA SER A 634 13.37 4.70 13.39
C SER A 634 14.82 4.23 13.60
N SER A 635 15.29 3.29 12.78
CA SER A 635 16.66 2.78 12.83
C SER A 635 17.68 3.81 12.34
N GLN A 636 17.43 4.48 11.21
CA GLN A 636 18.31 5.54 10.69
C GLN A 636 18.36 6.75 11.62
N HIS A 637 17.24 7.12 12.26
CA HIS A 637 17.19 8.22 13.21
C HIS A 637 18.09 7.98 14.42
N MET A 638 17.94 6.82 15.08
CA MET A 638 18.79 6.44 16.22
C MET A 638 20.26 6.31 15.81
N ALA A 639 20.55 5.78 14.62
CA ALA A 639 21.91 5.67 14.09
C ALA A 639 22.54 7.05 13.83
N ASN A 640 21.78 8.00 13.29
CA ASN A 640 22.22 9.38 13.06
C ASN A 640 22.53 10.09 14.38
N TRP A 641 21.65 9.98 15.38
CA TRP A 641 21.89 10.55 16.71
C TRP A 641 23.11 9.95 17.41
N LEU A 642 23.36 8.65 17.22
CA LEU A 642 24.58 7.98 17.69
C LEU A 642 25.84 8.55 17.00
N TYR A 643 25.79 8.71 15.67
CA TYR A 643 26.92 9.23 14.89
C TYR A 643 27.31 10.65 15.32
N HIS A 644 26.33 11.52 15.54
CA HIS A 644 26.55 12.92 15.95
C HIS A 644 26.78 13.11 17.46
N GLY A 645 26.84 12.01 18.24
CA GLY A 645 27.12 12.06 19.67
C GLY A 645 26.01 12.68 20.53
N ILE A 646 24.78 12.74 20.03
CA ILE A 646 23.59 13.12 20.84
C ILE A 646 23.32 12.04 21.89
N VAL A 647 23.61 10.79 21.54
CA VAL A 647 23.45 9.61 22.41
C VAL A 647 24.67 8.70 22.31
N THR A 648 24.89 7.87 23.32
CA THR A 648 25.94 6.85 23.33
C THR A 648 25.40 5.46 22.99
N GLU A 649 26.27 4.57 22.53
CA GLU A 649 25.93 3.16 22.30
C GLU A 649 25.41 2.48 23.58
N GLU A 650 25.95 2.84 24.74
CA GLU A 650 25.48 2.32 26.03
C GLU A 650 24.04 2.78 26.34
N GLN A 651 23.72 4.06 26.09
CA GLN A 651 22.35 4.57 26.23
C GLN A 651 21.37 3.80 25.34
N ILE A 652 21.72 3.58 24.07
CA ILE A 652 20.90 2.80 23.12
C ILE A 652 20.67 1.37 23.62
N LYS A 653 21.73 0.66 24.01
CA LYS A 653 21.61 -0.71 24.53
C LYS A 653 20.73 -0.79 25.77
N ASN A 654 20.86 0.18 26.69
CA ASN A 654 20.06 0.23 27.91
C ASN A 654 18.58 0.52 27.61
N VAL A 655 18.30 1.46 26.72
CA VAL A 655 16.93 1.78 26.28
C VAL A 655 16.29 0.59 25.55
N MET A 656 17.01 -0.06 24.64
CA MET A 656 16.50 -1.24 23.94
C MET A 656 16.17 -2.38 24.91
N LYS A 657 17.00 -2.65 25.93
CA LYS A 657 16.67 -3.64 26.98
C LYS A 657 15.43 -3.23 27.79
N LYS A 658 15.28 -1.94 28.09
CA LYS A 658 14.09 -1.41 28.79
C LYS A 658 12.83 -1.62 27.94
N MET A 659 12.87 -1.26 26.66
CA MET A 659 11.74 -1.38 25.74
C MET A 659 11.42 -2.82 25.37
N ALA A 660 12.42 -3.71 25.30
CA ALA A 660 12.17 -5.15 25.09
C ALA A 660 11.26 -5.73 26.19
N LYS A 661 11.42 -5.31 27.46
CA LYS A 661 10.51 -5.72 28.54
C LYS A 661 9.09 -5.20 28.36
N LEU A 662 8.91 -4.03 27.75
CA LEU A 662 7.59 -3.49 27.43
C LEU A 662 6.96 -4.29 26.29
N VAL A 663 7.70 -4.52 25.21
CA VAL A 663 7.26 -5.34 24.06
C VAL A 663 6.91 -6.76 24.51
N ASP A 664 7.69 -7.37 25.40
CA ASP A 664 7.37 -8.68 25.96
C ASP A 664 6.02 -8.70 26.69
N ARG A 665 5.72 -7.66 27.47
CA ARG A 665 4.40 -7.53 28.12
C ARG A 665 3.27 -7.29 27.12
N GLN A 666 3.52 -6.49 26.08
CA GLN A 666 2.52 -6.22 25.05
C GLN A 666 2.14 -7.48 24.26
N ASN A 667 3.00 -8.50 24.23
CA ASN A 667 2.79 -9.76 23.51
C ASN A 667 2.51 -10.96 24.44
N GLU A 668 2.30 -10.76 25.75
CA GLU A 668 2.14 -11.86 26.71
C GLU A 668 0.91 -12.76 26.47
N ALA A 669 -0.08 -12.24 25.73
CA ALA A 669 -1.29 -12.97 25.36
C ALA A 669 -1.10 -13.88 24.13
N ASP A 670 -0.01 -13.73 23.38
CA ASP A 670 0.32 -14.59 22.24
C ASP A 670 1.06 -15.85 22.74
N PRO A 671 0.45 -17.05 22.65
CA PRO A 671 1.06 -18.28 23.15
C PRO A 671 2.33 -18.69 22.40
N ASP A 672 2.53 -18.19 21.17
CA ASP A 672 3.68 -18.52 20.34
C ASP A 672 4.85 -17.53 20.54
N TYR A 673 4.61 -16.41 21.24
CA TYR A 673 5.61 -15.38 21.50
C TYR A 673 6.68 -15.83 22.49
N LYS A 674 7.94 -15.59 22.16
CA LYS A 674 9.10 -15.92 23.01
C LYS A 674 9.75 -14.62 23.54
N PRO A 675 9.69 -14.33 24.85
CA PRO A 675 10.23 -13.09 25.41
C PRO A 675 11.71 -12.84 25.10
N MET A 676 12.06 -11.60 24.74
CA MET A 676 13.45 -11.18 24.49
C MET A 676 14.20 -10.90 25.80
N ASN A 677 13.49 -10.44 26.84
CA ASN A 677 14.09 -10.10 28.12
C ASN A 677 14.79 -11.31 28.75
N GLY A 678 16.06 -11.12 29.10
CA GLY A 678 16.90 -12.19 29.66
C GLY A 678 17.57 -13.08 28.61
N ARG A 679 17.24 -12.93 27.32
CA ARG A 679 17.80 -13.68 26.19
C ARG A 679 18.39 -12.79 25.10
N TYR A 680 18.91 -11.61 25.47
CA TYR A 680 19.35 -10.59 24.52
C TYR A 680 20.37 -11.08 23.50
N GLU A 681 21.32 -11.94 23.90
CA GLU A 681 22.34 -12.49 22.98
C GLU A 681 21.82 -13.67 22.14
N GLU A 682 20.78 -14.36 22.62
CA GLU A 682 20.22 -15.55 21.95
C GLU A 682 19.06 -15.21 21.01
N SER A 683 18.32 -14.13 21.29
CA SER A 683 17.20 -13.67 20.46
C SER A 683 17.71 -13.02 19.18
N GLU A 684 17.42 -13.67 18.05
CA GLU A 684 17.73 -13.11 16.74
C GLU A 684 16.98 -11.80 16.48
N ALA A 685 15.77 -11.65 17.01
CA ALA A 685 15.03 -10.39 16.93
C ALA A 685 15.75 -9.24 17.66
N PHE A 686 16.19 -9.46 18.91
CA PHE A 686 16.89 -8.42 19.66
C PHE A 686 18.21 -8.04 18.99
N GLN A 687 18.97 -9.03 18.52
CA GLN A 687 20.22 -8.80 17.80
C GLN A 687 20.00 -8.10 16.46
N ALA A 688 18.95 -8.44 15.72
CA ALA A 688 18.56 -7.74 14.50
C ALA A 688 18.22 -6.27 14.77
N ALA A 689 17.37 -6.01 15.78
CA ALA A 689 16.98 -4.66 16.18
C ALA A 689 18.19 -3.80 16.57
N LEU A 690 19.09 -4.36 17.39
CA LEU A 690 20.31 -3.67 17.80
C LEU A 690 21.23 -3.40 16.61
N GLU A 691 21.40 -4.39 15.73
CA GLU A 691 22.25 -4.26 14.54
C GLU A 691 21.72 -3.20 13.58
N LEU A 692 20.41 -3.12 13.34
CA LEU A 692 19.79 -2.09 12.51
C LEU A 692 20.13 -0.67 12.98
N VAL A 693 20.26 -0.45 14.28
CA VAL A 693 20.64 0.85 14.85
C VAL A 693 22.16 1.05 14.81
N LEU A 694 22.94 0.10 15.33
CA LEU A 694 24.39 0.26 15.45
C LEU A 694 25.12 0.22 14.09
N LYS A 695 24.51 -0.41 13.09
CA LYS A 695 25.01 -0.53 11.71
C LYS A 695 24.13 0.19 10.70
N GLY A 696 23.27 1.11 11.16
CA GLY A 696 22.34 1.85 10.30
C GLY A 696 23.05 2.64 9.20
N GLN A 697 24.17 3.30 9.53
CA GLN A 697 24.98 4.02 8.54
C GLN A 697 25.55 3.11 7.44
N ASP A 698 25.88 1.86 7.79
CA ASP A 698 26.52 0.92 6.88
C ASP A 698 25.50 0.25 5.91
N GLN A 699 24.20 0.46 6.11
CA GLN A 699 23.17 -0.12 5.25
C GLN A 699 23.00 0.70 3.96
N PRO A 700 22.90 0.08 2.77
CA PRO A 700 22.77 0.81 1.51
C PRO A 700 21.46 1.60 1.51
N SER A 701 21.53 2.92 1.33
CA SER A 701 20.38 3.84 1.40
C SER A 701 19.59 3.72 2.72
N GLY A 702 20.18 3.14 3.77
CA GLY A 702 19.53 2.90 5.04
C GLY A 702 18.50 1.76 5.05
N TYR A 703 18.42 0.96 3.98
CA TYR A 703 17.47 -0.16 3.88
C TYR A 703 17.64 -1.21 4.99
N THR A 704 16.55 -1.86 5.36
CA THR A 704 16.49 -2.77 6.51
C THR A 704 16.59 -4.25 6.10
N GLU A 705 16.24 -4.53 4.84
CA GLU A 705 16.13 -5.85 4.23
C GLU A 705 17.40 -6.68 4.33
N PRO A 706 18.63 -6.14 4.10
CA PRO A 706 19.85 -6.95 4.21
C PRO A 706 20.04 -7.58 5.60
N ILE A 707 19.78 -6.83 6.68
CA ILE A 707 19.87 -7.35 8.05
C ILE A 707 18.70 -8.27 8.34
N LEU A 708 17.46 -7.84 8.02
CA LEU A 708 16.26 -8.60 8.30
C LEU A 708 16.27 -9.98 7.63
N HIS A 709 16.57 -10.04 6.32
CA HIS A 709 16.62 -11.29 5.56
C HIS A 709 17.64 -12.26 6.16
N ARG A 710 18.85 -11.77 6.47
CA ARG A 710 19.89 -12.59 7.08
C ARG A 710 19.46 -13.14 8.44
N ARG A 711 18.90 -12.30 9.30
CA ARG A 711 18.49 -12.66 10.68
C ARG A 711 17.31 -13.63 10.69
N ARG A 712 16.32 -13.44 9.80
CA ARG A 712 15.21 -14.39 9.63
C ARG A 712 15.68 -15.75 9.10
N LYS A 713 16.57 -15.78 8.10
CA LYS A 713 17.18 -17.04 7.63
C LYS A 713 17.89 -17.77 8.76
N GLN A 714 18.67 -17.06 9.57
CA GLN A 714 19.34 -17.62 10.76
C GLN A 714 18.33 -18.18 11.77
N TYR A 715 17.23 -17.47 12.02
CA TYR A 715 16.16 -17.95 12.90
C TYR A 715 15.48 -19.22 12.36
N LYS A 716 15.08 -19.25 11.07
CA LYS A 716 14.49 -20.43 10.41
C LYS A 716 15.44 -21.64 10.52
N GLN A 717 16.73 -21.43 10.27
CA GLN A 717 17.75 -22.48 10.40
C GLN A 717 17.84 -23.03 11.82
N LYS A 718 17.89 -22.17 12.85
CA LYS A 718 17.92 -22.59 14.26
C LYS A 718 16.68 -23.40 14.66
N GLN A 719 15.48 -23.00 14.24
CA GLN A 719 14.26 -23.76 14.50
C GLN A 719 14.32 -25.15 13.85
N SER A 720 14.80 -25.25 12.61
CA SER A 720 14.92 -26.54 11.91
C SER A 720 15.93 -27.51 12.55
N GLN A 721 16.99 -27.00 13.19
CA GLN A 721 18.01 -27.79 13.88
C GLN A 721 17.55 -28.24 15.27
N GLY A 722 16.81 -27.38 15.99
CA GLY A 722 16.24 -27.71 17.30
C GLY A 722 15.15 -28.79 17.25
N VAL A 723 14.49 -28.98 16.10
CA VAL A 723 13.51 -30.06 15.88
C VAL A 723 14.18 -31.42 15.56
N LYS A 724 15.48 -31.42 15.22
CA LYS A 724 16.25 -32.64 14.88
C LYS A 724 17.07 -33.23 16.04
N MET A 725 17.08 -32.59 17.21
CA MET A 725 17.61 -33.12 18.48
C MET A 725 16.44 -33.51 19.37
#